data_AF-C4Y710-F1
#
_entry.id   AF-C4Y710-F1
#
_cell.length_a   1.000
_cell.length_b   1.000
_cell.length_c   1.000
_cell.angle_alpha   90.00
_cell.angle_beta   90.00
_cell.angle_gamma   90.00
#
_symmetry.space_group_name_H-M   'P 1'
#
loop_
_entity.id
_entity.type
_entity.pdbx_description
1 polymer ?
#
loop_
_entity_poly.entity_id
_entity_poly.type
_entity_poly.pdbx_seq_one_letter_code
_entity_poly.pdbx_strand_id
1 'polypeptide(L)'
;MSSETIENPKESKEERITHINSQNDYICSLNASWIAVAHGLCAYSAFFSALIVGCWLHYHKIVQNASYGYPDEWFPSVSAAIGDRYPERSLFQVLIALTAGPRFLLVFFNFIILHQQSSVASYVLLATGITRTFTCGGWVYITSTDDHDWHDIFMIAYIILTVPWTILVSVLSPKGSKVKKGRSLTAITFFSTLIPLVYFFIQHKVHVVAGAYSRYAYFEWALIILDVAFDSWSFMDFSQIEIQLSGSRVELKKTKTTPQIIQQKSEKDEIASLEDFSFWEFSVNTINSFMFWTTITSLMVCVWYFPLWNMGISGYEASIAITFVAPLLTALPPLKCLFIKFPCVARILTVLLGLGAYKVEDPEKRLLTITAGTGFATIGFAAECGALSNSPKKFTSLWISLLLGLLATSVFKFMCHSNNPFWPIMHKENGGYNEYAIFVGLAAAFFTRRSKSVPEVITRKGGSLLLASLGLGSYLFCIQAFLSDSSTMVYWTWEGYPIRGPLPLTGGLPHFAAFALGLIFSIKFHPNVVSKPVFFLTGAIGAFILYNSKGWIGYGGSLMFTYYLASLAPLVGQSVAGYNISVLFSLSFFFCIIISLASVWIVAYAFVPGGYLLRERTDIVLGISVALLLLNSVNYTLRRNSSNITRLEVRGSQLLSSTTKILTILTALSVTSFINRYPTAPFKPFHESSQSFTAGIWCVHFGLDNDMWSSETRMRDLLRDAEVDIIGLLETDTERLIGGNRDFTQKIADDWECTSITDSAPTNILGAPRFCLNFPSLTLRIICFLPQ
;
A
#
# COMPACT_ATOMS: atom_id res chain seq x y z
N MET A 1 -40.69 81.13 13.71
CA MET A 1 -39.72 80.92 14.81
C MET A 1 -39.74 79.43 15.11
N SER A 2 -38.77 78.69 14.55
CA SER A 2 -37.58 78.15 15.25
C SER A 2 -37.94 76.87 16.02
N SER A 3 -37.73 75.68 15.44
CA SER A 3 -36.46 74.92 15.31
C SER A 3 -36.16 74.03 16.53
N GLU A 4 -36.03 72.71 16.23
CA GLU A 4 -35.10 71.73 16.86
C GLU A 4 -35.30 71.37 18.36
N THR A 5 -35.29 70.10 18.81
CA THR A 5 -34.26 69.06 18.63
C THR A 5 -34.78 67.70 19.21
N ILE A 6 -34.70 66.60 18.46
CA ILE A 6 -33.75 65.44 18.54
C ILE A 6 -34.16 64.29 19.48
N GLU A 7 -34.35 63.12 18.84
CA GLU A 7 -34.46 61.76 19.36
C GLU A 7 -33.16 61.25 20.03
N ASN A 8 -33.30 60.31 20.98
CA ASN A 8 -32.44 59.13 21.01
C ASN A 8 -33.12 57.95 21.74
N PRO A 9 -33.18 56.73 21.13
CA PRO A 9 -33.82 55.56 21.72
C PRO A 9 -32.80 54.60 22.35
N LYS A 10 -33.12 54.07 23.53
CA LYS A 10 -32.48 52.86 24.09
C LYS A 10 -33.53 52.05 24.84
N GLU A 11 -34.16 51.12 24.16
CA GLU A 11 -34.74 49.91 24.77
C GLU A 11 -35.16 48.93 23.66
N SER A 12 -34.34 47.90 23.45
CA SER A 12 -34.71 46.57 22.90
C SER A 12 -33.45 45.83 22.47
N LYS A 13 -32.94 44.94 23.33
CA LYS A 13 -32.07 43.80 22.94
C LYS A 13 -31.71 42.97 24.16
N GLU A 14 -32.66 42.19 24.67
CA GLU A 14 -32.34 41.14 25.64
C GLU A 14 -33.33 39.98 25.54
N GLU A 15 -33.62 39.50 24.33
CA GLU A 15 -34.36 38.25 24.14
C GLU A 15 -34.22 37.70 22.71
N ARG A 16 -32.97 37.40 22.30
CA ARG A 16 -32.66 36.50 21.19
C ARG A 16 -31.16 36.28 21.11
N ILE A 17 -30.77 35.01 21.18
CA ILE A 17 -29.55 34.34 20.69
C ILE A 17 -29.06 33.34 21.75
N THR A 18 -29.78 32.22 21.85
CA THR A 18 -29.24 30.93 22.31
C THR A 18 -29.81 29.82 21.43
N HIS A 19 -29.57 29.94 20.11
CA HIS A 19 -29.47 28.75 19.25
C HIS A 19 -27.98 28.54 19.00
N ILE A 20 -27.32 27.91 19.97
CA ILE A 20 -26.04 27.27 19.72
C ILE A 20 -26.37 26.12 18.77
N ASN A 21 -25.96 26.25 17.52
CA ASN A 21 -25.77 25.13 16.61
C ASN A 21 -24.78 24.17 17.27
N SER A 22 -25.26 23.21 18.05
CA SER A 22 -24.50 22.01 18.34
C SER A 22 -24.45 21.20 17.06
N GLN A 23 -23.51 21.53 16.17
CA GLN A 23 -22.97 20.54 15.25
C GLN A 23 -22.44 19.42 16.14
N ASN A 24 -23.22 18.35 16.32
CA ASN A 24 -22.74 17.14 16.95
C ASN A 24 -21.60 16.61 16.08
N ASP A 25 -20.36 16.89 16.47
CA ASP A 25 -19.16 16.32 15.86
C ASP A 25 -19.15 14.81 16.15
N TYR A 26 -19.82 14.03 15.30
CA TYR A 26 -19.80 12.59 15.39
C TYR A 26 -18.37 12.08 15.13
N ILE A 27 -17.85 11.32 16.08
CA ILE A 27 -16.55 10.67 16.07
C ILE A 27 -16.41 9.66 14.93
N CYS A 28 -17.47 8.90 14.65
CA CYS A 28 -17.51 7.86 13.63
C CYS A 28 -18.97 7.60 13.25
N SER A 29 -19.22 7.40 11.97
CA SER A 29 -20.46 6.82 11.47
C SER A 29 -20.14 5.46 10.85
N LEU A 30 -20.84 4.41 11.30
CA LEU A 30 -20.76 3.06 10.73
C LEU A 30 -22.17 2.61 10.33
N ASN A 31 -22.34 2.14 9.10
CA ASN A 31 -23.57 1.46 8.73
C ASN A 31 -23.67 0.11 9.48
N ALA A 32 -24.81 -0.18 10.09
CA ALA A 32 -25.00 -1.42 10.85
C ALA A 32 -24.91 -2.69 9.98
N SER A 33 -25.05 -2.57 8.65
CA SER A 33 -24.95 -3.70 7.72
C SER A 33 -23.61 -4.43 7.77
N TRP A 34 -22.55 -3.74 8.18
CA TRP A 34 -21.23 -4.33 8.41
C TRP A 34 -21.22 -5.39 9.49
N ILE A 35 -22.16 -5.38 10.45
CA ILE A 35 -22.30 -6.42 11.46
C ILE A 35 -22.68 -7.75 10.80
N ALA A 36 -23.63 -7.74 9.86
CA ALA A 36 -24.05 -8.92 9.13
C ALA A 36 -22.93 -9.45 8.20
N VAL A 37 -22.19 -8.54 7.56
CA VAL A 37 -21.02 -8.91 6.74
C VAL A 37 -19.92 -9.54 7.60
N ALA A 38 -19.59 -8.93 8.74
CA ALA A 38 -18.57 -9.44 9.66
C ALA A 38 -18.93 -10.83 10.19
N HIS A 39 -20.19 -11.04 10.59
CA HIS A 39 -20.69 -12.35 10.99
C HIS A 39 -20.53 -13.40 9.88
N GLY A 40 -21.04 -13.12 8.68
CA GLY A 40 -20.97 -14.05 7.57
C GLY A 40 -19.53 -14.37 7.16
N LEU A 41 -18.67 -13.36 7.05
CA LEU A 41 -17.28 -13.54 6.67
C LEU A 41 -16.50 -14.35 7.71
N CYS A 42 -16.62 -14.02 9.00
CA CYS A 42 -15.91 -14.76 10.05
C CYS A 42 -16.40 -16.20 10.15
N ALA A 43 -17.72 -16.43 10.09
CA ALA A 43 -18.30 -17.78 10.14
C ALA A 43 -17.85 -18.63 8.95
N TYR A 44 -18.01 -18.14 7.71
CA TYR A 44 -17.55 -18.88 6.53
C TYR A 44 -16.05 -19.11 6.54
N SER A 45 -15.26 -18.11 6.94
CA SER A 45 -13.80 -18.27 7.04
C SER A 45 -13.43 -19.34 8.05
N ALA A 46 -14.11 -19.43 9.19
CA ALA A 46 -13.86 -20.47 10.18
C ALA A 46 -14.07 -21.86 9.59
N PHE A 47 -15.27 -22.14 9.04
CA PHE A 47 -15.61 -23.46 8.52
C PHE A 47 -14.78 -23.85 7.28
N PHE A 48 -14.62 -22.96 6.30
CA PHE A 48 -13.89 -23.28 5.08
C PHE A 48 -12.38 -23.37 5.30
N SER A 49 -11.79 -22.56 6.19
CA SER A 49 -10.36 -22.68 6.48
C SER A 49 -10.04 -23.99 7.19
N ALA A 50 -10.90 -24.44 8.12
CA ALA A 50 -10.77 -25.73 8.78
C ALA A 50 -10.84 -26.88 7.77
N LEU A 51 -11.81 -26.84 6.85
CA LEU A 51 -11.93 -27.83 5.78
C LEU A 51 -10.71 -27.86 4.85
N ILE A 52 -10.23 -26.69 4.40
CA ILE A 52 -9.09 -26.59 3.48
C ILE A 52 -7.81 -27.12 4.16
N VAL A 53 -7.55 -26.68 5.40
CA VAL A 53 -6.35 -27.11 6.14
C VAL A 53 -6.44 -28.59 6.52
N GLY A 54 -7.61 -29.08 6.94
CA GLY A 54 -7.83 -30.48 7.24
C GLY A 54 -7.68 -31.38 6.01
N CYS A 55 -8.23 -30.97 4.85
CA CYS A 55 -8.02 -31.69 3.59
C CYS A 55 -6.58 -31.63 3.10
N TRP A 56 -5.81 -30.59 3.46
CA TRP A 56 -4.41 -30.49 3.07
C TRP A 56 -3.48 -31.34 3.95
N LEU A 57 -3.72 -31.37 5.26
CA LEU A 57 -2.81 -32.03 6.22
C LEU A 57 -3.27 -33.43 6.64
N HIS A 58 -4.58 -33.64 6.78
CA HIS A 58 -5.14 -34.81 7.45
C HIS A 58 -6.24 -35.51 6.65
N TYR A 59 -6.29 -35.34 5.32
CA TYR A 59 -7.36 -35.83 4.45
C TYR A 59 -7.86 -37.25 4.77
N HIS A 60 -6.98 -38.26 4.72
CA HIS A 60 -7.35 -39.66 4.97
C HIS A 60 -7.90 -39.90 6.38
N LYS A 61 -7.51 -39.09 7.36
CA LYS A 61 -7.94 -39.22 8.75
C LYS A 61 -9.31 -38.59 8.99
N ILE A 62 -9.60 -37.45 8.36
CA ILE A 62 -10.88 -36.73 8.56
C ILE A 62 -12.04 -37.30 7.72
N VAL A 63 -11.74 -38.04 6.65
CA VAL A 63 -12.75 -38.75 5.85
C VAL A 63 -13.08 -40.14 6.39
N GLN A 64 -12.32 -40.63 7.37
CA GLN A 64 -12.53 -41.95 7.96
C GLN A 64 -13.71 -41.95 8.92
N ASN A 65 -14.55 -42.99 8.85
CA ASN A 65 -15.58 -43.28 9.83
C ASN A 65 -15.29 -44.63 10.55
N ALA A 66 -16.20 -45.08 11.42
CA ALA A 66 -16.00 -46.30 12.21
C ALA A 66 -15.84 -47.60 11.39
N SER A 67 -16.35 -47.63 10.15
CA SER A 67 -16.41 -48.84 9.31
C SER A 67 -15.63 -48.74 8.00
N TYR A 68 -15.47 -47.53 7.45
CA TYR A 68 -14.88 -47.26 6.14
C TYR A 68 -13.94 -46.04 6.19
N GLY A 69 -12.96 -46.01 5.29
CA GLY A 69 -12.10 -44.87 5.02
C GLY A 69 -11.92 -44.67 3.52
N TYR A 70 -10.96 -43.85 3.13
CA TYR A 70 -10.63 -43.69 1.71
C TYR A 70 -10.20 -45.03 1.09
N PRO A 71 -10.70 -45.42 -0.11
CA PRO A 71 -11.43 -44.60 -1.09
C PRO A 71 -12.97 -44.63 -0.98
N ASP A 72 -13.53 -45.48 -0.12
CA ASP A 72 -14.99 -45.64 0.01
C ASP A 72 -15.64 -44.38 0.60
N GLU A 73 -14.93 -43.67 1.47
CA GLU A 73 -15.29 -42.34 1.98
C GLU A 73 -14.27 -41.29 1.49
N TRP A 74 -14.79 -40.20 0.92
CA TRP A 74 -14.00 -39.21 0.20
C TRP A 74 -14.26 -37.76 0.63
N PHE A 75 -15.25 -37.51 1.50
CA PHE A 75 -15.57 -36.17 1.98
C PHE A 75 -15.83 -36.14 3.50
N PRO A 76 -15.19 -35.22 4.26
CA PRO A 76 -15.28 -35.21 5.71
C PRO A 76 -16.59 -34.56 6.21
N SER A 77 -17.15 -35.08 7.30
CA SER A 77 -18.22 -34.43 8.05
C SER A 77 -17.78 -33.09 8.64
N VAL A 78 -18.75 -32.26 9.03
CA VAL A 78 -18.45 -30.97 9.67
C VAL A 78 -17.70 -31.19 10.99
N SER A 79 -18.16 -32.13 11.83
CA SER A 79 -17.53 -32.41 13.13
C SER A 79 -16.09 -32.91 13.00
N ALA A 80 -15.80 -33.79 12.03
CA ALA A 80 -14.44 -34.27 11.78
C ALA A 80 -13.50 -33.15 11.31
N ALA A 81 -13.98 -32.26 10.43
CA ALA A 81 -13.18 -31.17 9.87
C ALA A 81 -12.81 -30.08 10.88
N ILE A 82 -13.65 -29.86 11.91
CA ILE A 82 -13.44 -28.77 12.88
C ILE A 82 -12.91 -29.24 14.24
N GLY A 83 -13.01 -30.52 14.58
CA GLY A 83 -12.83 -31.01 15.94
C GLY A 83 -11.72 -32.04 16.16
N ASP A 84 -11.27 -32.74 15.12
CA ASP A 84 -10.47 -33.96 15.34
C ASP A 84 -8.97 -33.69 15.55
N ARG A 85 -8.42 -32.66 14.89
CA ARG A 85 -6.97 -32.56 14.71
C ARG A 85 -6.44 -31.12 14.77
N TYR A 86 -5.21 -30.99 15.24
CA TYR A 86 -4.40 -29.79 15.14
C TYR A 86 -3.64 -29.79 13.81
N PRO A 87 -3.52 -28.66 13.08
CA PRO A 87 -3.89 -27.29 13.47
C PRO A 87 -5.29 -26.81 13.04
N GLU A 88 -6.04 -27.56 12.23
CA GLU A 88 -7.34 -27.15 11.68
C GLU A 88 -8.37 -26.82 12.78
N ARG A 89 -8.40 -27.59 13.88
CA ARG A 89 -9.24 -27.31 15.06
C ARG A 89 -8.91 -25.95 15.68
N SER A 90 -7.63 -25.67 15.92
CA SER A 90 -7.21 -24.41 16.54
C SER A 90 -7.53 -23.21 15.65
N LEU A 91 -7.34 -23.36 14.34
CA LEU A 91 -7.70 -22.34 13.35
C LEU A 91 -9.20 -22.06 13.36
N PHE A 92 -10.03 -23.11 13.35
CA PHE A 92 -11.48 -23.00 13.47
C PHE A 92 -11.89 -22.27 14.76
N GLN A 93 -11.36 -22.69 15.91
CA GLN A 93 -11.71 -22.15 17.22
C GLN A 93 -11.35 -20.67 17.37
N VAL A 94 -10.26 -20.20 16.77
CA VAL A 94 -9.90 -18.77 16.77
C VAL A 94 -10.87 -17.97 15.89
N LEU A 95 -11.14 -18.44 14.67
CA LEU A 95 -12.00 -17.72 13.73
C LEU A 95 -13.47 -17.71 14.16
N ILE A 96 -13.94 -18.79 14.78
CA ILE A 96 -15.29 -18.84 15.33
C ILE A 96 -15.41 -18.00 16.62
N ALA A 97 -14.34 -17.87 17.42
CA ALA A 97 -14.29 -16.91 18.54
C ALA A 97 -14.50 -15.47 18.03
N LEU A 98 -13.83 -15.10 16.94
CA LEU A 98 -13.98 -13.79 16.31
C LEU A 98 -15.40 -13.56 15.78
N THR A 99 -16.14 -14.63 15.46
CA THR A 99 -17.53 -14.58 15.02
C THR A 99 -18.49 -14.24 16.17
N ALA A 100 -18.13 -14.53 17.43
CA ALA A 100 -19.01 -14.33 18.58
C ALA A 100 -19.46 -12.87 18.76
N GLY A 101 -18.54 -11.90 18.64
CA GLY A 101 -18.85 -10.47 18.75
C GLY A 101 -19.89 -10.01 17.71
N PRO A 102 -19.61 -10.16 16.40
CA PRO A 102 -20.58 -9.89 15.33
C PRO A 102 -21.90 -10.66 15.49
N ARG A 103 -21.86 -11.89 16.01
CA ARG A 103 -23.04 -12.72 16.23
C ARG A 103 -24.00 -12.11 17.27
N PHE A 104 -23.50 -11.75 18.45
CA PHE A 104 -24.33 -11.13 19.48
C PHE A 104 -24.88 -9.77 19.03
N LEU A 105 -24.07 -8.99 18.31
CA LEU A 105 -24.53 -7.74 17.70
C LEU A 105 -25.63 -7.98 16.66
N LEU A 106 -25.51 -9.02 15.83
CA LEU A 106 -26.55 -9.38 14.86
C LEU A 106 -27.88 -9.73 15.55
N VAL A 107 -27.83 -10.49 16.65
CA VAL A 107 -29.02 -10.82 17.44
C VAL A 107 -29.66 -9.55 18.02
N PHE A 108 -28.84 -8.67 18.59
CA PHE A 108 -29.31 -7.43 19.22
C PHE A 108 -29.91 -6.43 18.21
N PHE A 109 -29.28 -6.26 17.04
CA PHE A 109 -29.80 -5.37 15.99
C PHE A 109 -31.07 -5.93 15.33
N ASN A 110 -31.16 -7.25 15.16
CA ASN A 110 -32.41 -7.88 14.74
C ASN A 110 -33.53 -7.65 15.77
N PHE A 111 -33.22 -7.73 17.07
CA PHE A 111 -34.17 -7.34 18.11
C PHE A 111 -34.61 -5.89 17.96
N ILE A 112 -33.69 -4.93 17.85
CA ILE A 112 -34.02 -3.49 17.73
C ILE A 112 -34.91 -3.20 16.50
N ILE A 113 -34.59 -3.77 15.35
CA ILE A 113 -35.30 -3.50 14.09
C ILE A 113 -36.69 -4.13 14.09
N LEU A 114 -36.77 -5.37 14.57
CA LEU A 114 -38.00 -6.15 14.58
C LEU A 114 -38.80 -5.94 15.88
N HIS A 115 -38.37 -5.02 16.74
CA HIS A 115 -39.09 -4.66 17.95
C HIS A 115 -40.40 -3.96 17.58
N GLN A 116 -41.51 -4.56 17.96
CA GLN A 116 -42.82 -3.91 17.94
C GLN A 116 -43.24 -3.67 19.38
N GLN A 117 -43.67 -2.44 19.67
CA GLN A 117 -43.86 -1.88 21.02
C GLN A 117 -44.89 -2.61 21.91
N SER A 118 -45.51 -3.70 21.41
CA SER A 118 -46.51 -4.53 22.09
C SER A 118 -46.35 -6.05 21.86
N SER A 119 -45.22 -6.54 21.34
CA SER A 119 -45.08 -7.96 20.96
C SER A 119 -44.11 -8.75 21.85
N VAL A 120 -44.66 -9.72 22.61
CA VAL A 120 -43.88 -10.76 23.32
C VAL A 120 -42.93 -11.49 22.37
N ALA A 121 -43.28 -11.61 21.09
CA ALA A 121 -42.48 -12.30 20.08
C ALA A 121 -41.08 -11.69 19.87
N SER A 122 -40.91 -10.37 20.05
CA SER A 122 -39.60 -9.73 19.93
C SER A 122 -38.67 -10.11 21.10
N TYR A 123 -39.20 -10.26 22.32
CA TYR A 123 -38.42 -10.71 23.47
C TYR A 123 -38.09 -12.21 23.39
N VAL A 124 -39.03 -13.03 22.91
CA VAL A 124 -38.78 -14.46 22.63
C VAL A 124 -37.71 -14.61 21.56
N LEU A 125 -37.71 -13.76 20.52
CA LEU A 125 -36.66 -13.73 19.49
C LEU A 125 -35.28 -13.48 20.11
N LEU A 126 -35.16 -12.47 20.98
CA LEU A 126 -33.90 -12.14 21.66
C LEU A 126 -33.41 -13.30 22.54
N ALA A 127 -34.29 -13.84 23.38
CA ALA A 127 -33.96 -14.97 24.27
C ALA A 127 -33.54 -16.20 23.46
N THR A 128 -34.29 -16.52 22.39
CA THR A 128 -33.97 -17.63 21.48
C THR A 128 -32.63 -17.41 20.79
N GLY A 129 -32.36 -16.21 20.26
CA GLY A 129 -31.13 -15.89 19.56
C GLY A 129 -29.88 -15.94 20.47
N ILE A 130 -30.00 -15.45 21.70
CA ILE A 130 -28.92 -15.54 22.71
C ILE A 130 -28.67 -17.01 23.07
N THR A 131 -29.71 -17.76 23.44
CA THR A 131 -29.58 -19.17 23.84
C THR A 131 -29.00 -20.01 22.70
N ARG A 132 -29.49 -19.79 21.47
CA ARG A 132 -28.96 -20.43 20.25
C ARG A 132 -27.48 -20.11 20.02
N THR A 133 -27.06 -18.87 20.29
CA THR A 133 -25.66 -18.48 20.14
C THR A 133 -24.77 -19.17 21.19
N PHE A 134 -25.26 -19.30 22.43
CA PHE A 134 -24.55 -20.05 23.47
C PHE A 134 -24.45 -21.55 23.17
N THR A 135 -25.54 -22.18 22.72
CA THR A 135 -25.50 -23.60 22.37
C THR A 135 -24.60 -23.86 21.17
N CYS A 136 -24.49 -22.90 20.24
CA CYS A 136 -23.49 -22.94 19.16
C CYS A 136 -22.06 -23.01 19.69
N GLY A 137 -21.71 -22.10 20.61
CA GLY A 137 -20.41 -22.13 21.28
C GLY A 137 -20.16 -23.45 22.00
N GLY A 138 -21.20 -24.02 22.62
CA GLY A 138 -21.14 -25.33 23.30
C GLY A 138 -20.62 -26.45 22.39
N TRP A 139 -21.30 -26.73 21.27
CA TRP A 139 -20.91 -27.85 20.38
C TRP A 139 -19.65 -27.57 19.54
N VAL A 140 -19.29 -26.30 19.35
CA VAL A 140 -18.07 -25.91 18.63
C VAL A 140 -16.81 -26.05 19.50
N TYR A 141 -16.89 -25.70 20.78
CA TYR A 141 -15.74 -25.81 21.68
C TYR A 141 -15.62 -27.17 22.36
N ILE A 142 -16.76 -27.80 22.70
CA ILE A 142 -16.81 -29.19 23.16
C ILE A 142 -16.93 -30.06 21.90
N THR A 143 -15.80 -30.53 21.38
CA THR A 143 -15.76 -31.33 20.16
C THR A 143 -16.27 -32.74 20.43
N SER A 144 -16.76 -33.42 19.39
CA SER A 144 -17.21 -34.82 19.49
C SER A 144 -16.10 -35.79 19.93
N THR A 145 -14.84 -35.38 19.77
CA THR A 145 -13.63 -36.08 20.25
C THR A 145 -13.35 -35.87 21.74
N ASP A 146 -13.75 -34.74 22.31
CA ASP A 146 -13.49 -34.39 23.71
C ASP A 146 -14.58 -34.96 24.63
N ASP A 147 -15.86 -34.71 24.30
CA ASP A 147 -17.02 -35.22 25.02
C ASP A 147 -18.22 -35.31 24.07
N HIS A 148 -18.53 -36.54 23.64
CA HIS A 148 -19.56 -36.81 22.65
C HIS A 148 -20.97 -36.47 23.16
N ASP A 149 -21.25 -36.69 24.45
CA ASP A 149 -22.60 -36.51 25.01
C ASP A 149 -22.94 -35.02 25.10
N TRP A 150 -22.03 -34.20 25.64
CA TRP A 150 -22.24 -32.76 25.72
C TRP A 150 -22.24 -32.11 24.33
N HIS A 151 -21.38 -32.57 23.41
CA HIS A 151 -21.39 -32.11 22.01
C HIS A 151 -22.77 -32.27 21.37
N ASP A 152 -23.35 -33.47 21.46
CA ASP A 152 -24.65 -33.78 20.87
C ASP A 152 -25.80 -33.01 21.53
N ILE A 153 -25.78 -32.86 22.86
CA ILE A 153 -26.79 -32.07 23.58
C ILE A 153 -26.80 -30.62 23.07
N PHE A 154 -25.63 -29.99 22.95
CA PHE A 154 -25.52 -28.62 22.47
C PHE A 154 -25.88 -28.48 20.99
N MET A 155 -25.50 -29.44 20.14
CA MET A 155 -25.84 -29.47 18.71
C MET A 155 -27.36 -29.63 18.50
N ILE A 156 -28.00 -30.58 19.20
CA ILE A 156 -29.45 -30.80 19.12
C ILE A 156 -30.19 -29.56 19.65
N ALA A 157 -29.76 -28.99 20.78
CA ALA A 157 -30.34 -27.77 21.31
C ALA A 157 -30.23 -26.61 20.30
N TYR A 158 -29.09 -26.47 19.61
CA TYR A 158 -28.91 -25.48 18.53
C TYR A 158 -29.89 -25.68 17.38
N ILE A 159 -30.07 -26.90 16.89
CA ILE A 159 -30.99 -27.22 15.79
C ILE A 159 -32.43 -26.94 16.21
N ILE A 160 -32.84 -27.35 17.42
CA ILE A 160 -34.19 -27.09 17.95
C ILE A 160 -34.44 -25.59 18.06
N LEU A 161 -33.48 -24.81 18.61
CA LEU A 161 -33.59 -23.36 18.75
C LEU A 161 -33.53 -22.61 17.40
N THR A 162 -33.04 -23.25 16.34
CA THR A 162 -33.05 -22.69 14.99
C THR A 162 -34.48 -22.58 14.42
N VAL A 163 -35.40 -23.45 14.84
CA VAL A 163 -36.82 -23.41 14.44
C VAL A 163 -37.51 -22.12 14.91
N PRO A 164 -37.60 -21.80 16.21
CA PRO A 164 -38.20 -20.55 16.66
C PRO A 164 -37.44 -19.32 16.16
N TRP A 165 -36.10 -19.37 16.06
CA TRP A 165 -35.31 -18.26 15.49
C TRP A 165 -35.75 -17.93 14.06
N THR A 166 -35.73 -18.91 13.17
CA THR A 166 -36.03 -18.71 11.74
C THR A 166 -37.48 -18.28 11.51
N ILE A 167 -38.43 -18.86 12.26
CA ILE A 167 -39.86 -18.49 12.20
C ILE A 167 -40.04 -17.04 12.67
N LEU A 168 -39.53 -16.68 13.85
CA LEU A 168 -39.75 -15.36 14.43
C LEU A 168 -39.13 -14.25 13.58
N VAL A 169 -37.88 -14.42 13.12
CA VAL A 169 -37.23 -13.46 12.22
C VAL A 169 -38.02 -13.30 10.91
N SER A 170 -38.50 -14.40 10.32
CA SER A 170 -39.23 -14.37 9.04
C SER A 170 -40.65 -13.79 9.16
N VAL A 171 -41.36 -14.08 10.25
CA VAL A 171 -42.72 -13.57 10.49
C VAL A 171 -42.69 -12.07 10.77
N LEU A 172 -41.78 -11.63 11.63
CA LEU A 172 -41.62 -10.21 12.01
C LEU A 172 -41.07 -9.34 10.87
N SER A 173 -40.43 -9.94 9.87
CA SER A 173 -39.97 -9.23 8.66
C SER A 173 -41.14 -8.59 7.88
N PRO A 174 -40.98 -7.38 7.31
CA PRO A 174 -42.03 -6.68 6.57
C PRO A 174 -42.64 -7.52 5.43
N LYS A 175 -43.97 -7.56 5.34
CA LYS A 175 -44.71 -8.28 4.29
C LYS A 175 -44.33 -7.74 2.90
N GLY A 176 -44.06 -8.64 1.94
CA GLY A 176 -43.70 -8.29 0.56
C GLY A 176 -42.24 -7.85 0.33
N SER A 177 -41.40 -7.78 1.36
CA SER A 177 -39.99 -7.38 1.22
C SER A 177 -39.12 -8.46 0.56
N LYS A 178 -38.05 -8.04 -0.13
CA LYS A 178 -37.03 -8.95 -0.67
C LYS A 178 -36.35 -9.77 0.44
N VAL A 179 -36.14 -9.18 1.61
CA VAL A 179 -35.55 -9.82 2.79
C VAL A 179 -36.40 -11.00 3.25
N LYS A 180 -37.73 -10.82 3.34
CA LYS A 180 -38.65 -11.88 3.73
C LYS A 180 -38.64 -13.03 2.73
N LYS A 181 -38.65 -12.74 1.42
CA LYS A 181 -38.55 -13.77 0.37
C LYS A 181 -37.24 -14.56 0.47
N GLY A 182 -36.13 -13.85 0.67
CA GLY A 182 -34.80 -14.46 0.86
C GLY A 182 -34.75 -15.38 2.08
N ARG A 183 -35.19 -14.90 3.24
CA ARG A 183 -35.28 -15.67 4.49
C ARG A 183 -36.20 -16.88 4.38
N SER A 184 -37.37 -16.73 3.74
CA SER A 184 -38.28 -17.86 3.51
C SER A 184 -37.67 -18.90 2.59
N LEU A 185 -36.99 -18.48 1.51
CA LEU A 185 -36.31 -19.41 0.61
C LEU A 185 -35.21 -20.18 1.34
N THR A 186 -34.30 -19.48 2.04
CA THR A 186 -33.20 -20.15 2.76
C THR A 186 -33.70 -21.04 3.89
N ALA A 187 -34.76 -20.63 4.62
CA ALA A 187 -35.37 -21.46 5.65
C ALA A 187 -36.05 -22.72 5.07
N ILE A 188 -36.83 -22.59 3.99
CA ILE A 188 -37.46 -23.75 3.33
C ILE A 188 -36.39 -24.71 2.83
N THR A 189 -35.33 -24.19 2.20
CA THR A 189 -34.21 -25.03 1.74
C THR A 189 -33.52 -25.71 2.91
N PHE A 190 -33.23 -24.99 4.01
CA PHE A 190 -32.61 -25.56 5.22
C PHE A 190 -33.42 -26.73 5.78
N PHE A 191 -34.72 -26.55 6.01
CA PHE A 191 -35.57 -27.61 6.56
C PHE A 191 -35.83 -28.74 5.56
N SER A 192 -35.87 -28.45 4.25
CA SER A 192 -35.99 -29.49 3.22
C SER A 192 -34.73 -30.38 3.17
N THR A 193 -33.55 -29.78 3.38
CA THR A 193 -32.26 -30.49 3.43
C THR A 193 -32.15 -31.46 4.60
N LEU A 194 -32.92 -31.29 5.68
CA LEU A 194 -32.96 -32.26 6.79
C LEU A 194 -33.48 -33.64 6.36
N ILE A 195 -34.37 -33.72 5.38
CA ILE A 195 -34.95 -35.00 4.91
C ILE A 195 -33.86 -35.92 4.33
N PRO A 196 -33.08 -35.51 3.30
CA PRO A 196 -32.01 -36.33 2.79
C PRO A 196 -30.87 -36.50 3.81
N LEU A 197 -30.61 -35.52 4.69
CA LEU A 197 -29.64 -35.66 5.77
C LEU A 197 -29.98 -36.86 6.67
N VAL A 198 -31.21 -36.93 7.20
CA VAL A 198 -31.66 -38.03 8.08
C VAL A 198 -31.63 -39.36 7.35
N TYR A 199 -32.03 -39.40 6.08
CA TYR A 199 -31.94 -40.62 5.27
C TYR A 199 -30.50 -41.13 5.18
N PHE A 200 -29.54 -40.29 4.80
CA PHE A 200 -28.14 -40.71 4.68
C PHE A 200 -27.47 -40.95 6.04
N PHE A 201 -27.93 -40.29 7.10
CA PHE A 201 -27.51 -40.60 8.47
C PHE A 201 -27.88 -42.05 8.86
N ILE A 202 -29.10 -42.49 8.56
CA ILE A 202 -29.55 -43.88 8.80
C ILE A 202 -28.75 -44.85 7.93
N GLN A 203 -28.52 -44.53 6.66
CA GLN A 203 -27.69 -45.37 5.76
C GLN A 203 -26.25 -45.52 6.27
N HIS A 204 -25.68 -44.45 6.83
CA HIS A 204 -24.34 -44.46 7.40
C HIS A 204 -24.27 -45.21 8.75
N LYS A 205 -25.15 -44.90 9.71
CA LYS A 205 -25.06 -45.39 11.09
C LYS A 205 -25.72 -46.74 11.33
N VAL A 206 -26.85 -47.01 10.66
CA VAL A 206 -27.65 -48.22 10.89
C VAL A 206 -27.35 -49.28 9.83
N HIS A 207 -27.39 -48.89 8.55
CA HIS A 207 -27.18 -49.83 7.44
C HIS A 207 -25.71 -49.97 7.02
N VAL A 208 -24.82 -49.11 7.54
CA VAL A 208 -23.36 -49.17 7.33
C VAL A 208 -23.02 -49.31 5.83
N VAL A 209 -23.60 -48.45 5.00
CA VAL A 209 -23.38 -48.45 3.54
C VAL A 209 -22.15 -47.62 3.18
N ALA A 210 -21.25 -48.18 2.39
CA ALA A 210 -20.06 -47.48 1.88
C ALA A 210 -20.43 -46.20 1.11
N GLY A 211 -19.74 -45.09 1.40
CA GLY A 211 -19.97 -43.77 0.80
C GLY A 211 -21.23 -43.06 1.28
N ALA A 212 -21.97 -43.62 2.25
CA ALA A 212 -23.12 -42.94 2.85
C ALA A 212 -22.69 -41.79 3.77
N TYR A 213 -21.54 -41.91 4.44
CA TYR A 213 -21.02 -40.85 5.32
C TYR A 213 -20.61 -39.60 4.53
N SER A 214 -19.89 -39.76 3.42
CA SER A 214 -19.49 -38.65 2.56
C SER A 214 -20.69 -37.93 1.94
N ARG A 215 -21.75 -38.69 1.57
CA ARG A 215 -23.01 -38.12 1.08
C ARG A 215 -23.79 -37.39 2.18
N TYR A 216 -23.82 -37.95 3.38
CA TYR A 216 -24.36 -37.30 4.57
C TYR A 216 -23.64 -35.96 4.86
N ALA A 217 -22.31 -35.95 4.80
CA ALA A 217 -21.49 -34.77 5.03
C ALA A 217 -21.84 -33.61 4.09
N TYR A 218 -22.16 -33.85 2.80
CA TYR A 218 -22.60 -32.77 1.90
C TYR A 218 -23.83 -32.03 2.42
N PHE A 219 -24.78 -32.75 3.02
CA PHE A 219 -25.97 -32.13 3.58
C PHE A 219 -25.67 -31.41 4.90
N GLU A 220 -24.75 -31.91 5.73
CA GLU A 220 -24.28 -31.17 6.91
C GLU A 220 -23.65 -29.83 6.53
N TRP A 221 -22.71 -29.85 5.59
CA TRP A 221 -22.05 -28.65 5.08
C TRP A 221 -23.07 -27.69 4.45
N ALA A 222 -24.05 -28.21 3.71
CA ALA A 222 -25.13 -27.40 3.16
C ALA A 222 -25.96 -26.73 4.26
N LEU A 223 -26.24 -27.40 5.39
CA LEU A 223 -26.97 -26.79 6.51
C LEU A 223 -26.19 -25.66 7.15
N ILE A 224 -24.88 -25.81 7.36
CA ILE A 224 -24.03 -24.72 7.86
C ILE A 224 -24.06 -23.52 6.91
N ILE A 225 -23.94 -23.76 5.61
CA ILE A 225 -23.96 -22.69 4.60
C ILE A 225 -25.31 -21.97 4.61
N LEU A 226 -26.41 -22.72 4.61
CA LEU A 226 -27.77 -22.17 4.60
C LEU A 226 -28.09 -21.40 5.88
N ASP A 227 -27.55 -21.84 7.01
CA ASP A 227 -27.74 -21.19 8.29
C ASP A 227 -27.07 -19.80 8.35
N VAL A 228 -25.78 -19.75 8.00
CA VAL A 228 -25.05 -18.48 7.91
C VAL A 228 -25.66 -17.57 6.83
N ALA A 229 -26.14 -18.14 5.72
CA ALA A 229 -26.83 -17.41 4.67
C ALA A 229 -28.17 -16.82 5.14
N PHE A 230 -28.94 -17.54 5.95
CA PHE A 230 -30.19 -17.04 6.53
C PHE A 230 -29.94 -15.77 7.34
N ASP A 231 -28.92 -15.79 8.20
CA ASP A 231 -28.58 -14.64 9.05
C ASP A 231 -27.96 -13.48 8.24
N SER A 232 -27.28 -13.78 7.13
CA SER A 232 -26.69 -12.79 6.21
C SER A 232 -27.73 -11.88 5.55
N TRP A 233 -28.98 -12.33 5.39
CA TRP A 233 -30.08 -11.47 4.90
C TRP A 233 -30.34 -10.25 5.77
N SER A 234 -29.93 -10.27 7.05
CA SER A 234 -30.00 -9.13 7.96
C SER A 234 -29.19 -7.93 7.47
N PHE A 235 -28.25 -8.11 6.52
CA PHE A 235 -27.57 -7.03 5.82
C PHE A 235 -28.53 -5.98 5.27
N MET A 236 -29.64 -6.43 4.65
CA MET A 236 -30.62 -5.53 4.04
C MET A 236 -31.42 -4.74 5.09
N ASP A 237 -31.75 -5.37 6.21
CA ASP A 237 -32.45 -4.72 7.32
C ASP A 237 -31.53 -3.68 7.98
N PHE A 238 -30.27 -4.05 8.17
CA PHE A 238 -29.27 -3.22 8.85
C PHE A 238 -28.79 -2.05 7.99
N SER A 239 -28.93 -2.14 6.66
CA SER A 239 -28.54 -1.07 5.73
C SER A 239 -29.24 0.27 5.99
N GLN A 240 -30.39 0.22 6.67
CA GLN A 240 -31.22 1.38 7.02
C GLN A 240 -30.78 2.08 8.33
N ILE A 241 -29.83 1.51 9.06
CA ILE A 241 -29.34 2.03 10.34
C ILE A 241 -27.90 2.51 10.22
N GLU A 242 -27.68 3.73 10.66
CA GLU A 242 -26.36 4.32 10.82
C GLU A 242 -26.05 4.49 12.32
N ILE A 243 -24.96 3.87 12.77
CA ILE A 243 -24.44 3.96 14.13
C ILE A 243 -23.52 5.17 14.16
N GLN A 244 -23.94 6.23 14.82
CA GLN A 244 -23.15 7.45 14.98
C GLN A 244 -22.60 7.51 16.40
N LEU A 245 -21.28 7.41 16.51
CA LEU A 245 -20.55 7.56 17.77
C LEU A 245 -20.24 9.05 17.94
N SER A 246 -20.62 9.64 19.07
CA SER A 246 -20.20 10.96 19.53
C SER A 246 -19.41 10.80 20.83
N GLY A 247 -18.55 11.76 21.18
CA GLY A 247 -17.64 11.66 22.35
C GLY A 247 -18.32 11.38 23.70
N SER A 248 -19.64 11.58 23.77
CA SER A 248 -20.44 11.32 24.98
C SER A 248 -21.63 10.38 24.76
N ARG A 249 -21.95 9.95 23.52
CA ARG A 249 -23.19 9.22 23.20
C ARG A 249 -23.05 8.32 21.97
N VAL A 250 -23.76 7.19 21.97
CA VAL A 250 -23.97 6.33 20.78
C VAL A 250 -25.40 6.56 20.30
N GLU A 251 -25.59 7.10 19.10
CA GLU A 251 -26.90 7.36 18.50
C GLU A 251 -27.15 6.43 17.30
N LEU A 252 -28.34 5.82 17.25
CA LEU A 252 -28.80 5.00 16.14
C LEU A 252 -29.76 5.83 15.28
N LYS A 253 -29.31 6.26 14.10
CA LYS A 253 -30.15 7.03 13.18
C LYS A 253 -30.73 6.12 12.10
N LYS A 254 -32.05 6.15 11.92
CA LYS A 254 -32.70 5.56 10.74
C LYS A 254 -32.48 6.50 9.56
N THR A 255 -31.89 6.00 8.48
CA THR A 255 -31.62 6.77 7.27
C THR A 255 -32.93 7.17 6.59
N LYS A 256 -33.45 8.38 6.84
CA LYS A 256 -34.45 8.99 5.98
C LYS A 256 -33.72 9.61 4.80
N THR A 257 -33.90 9.03 3.61
CA THR A 257 -33.47 9.64 2.35
C THR A 257 -34.36 10.86 2.10
N THR A 258 -33.91 12.03 2.53
CA THR A 258 -34.46 13.31 2.09
C THR A 258 -33.29 14.20 1.70
N PRO A 259 -33.14 14.57 0.41
CA PRO A 259 -32.13 15.51 0.01
C PRO A 259 -32.51 16.89 0.56
N GLN A 260 -31.78 17.37 1.56
CA GLN A 260 -31.87 18.77 1.98
C GLN A 260 -31.05 19.62 1.01
N ILE A 261 -31.75 20.38 0.18
CA ILE A 261 -31.20 21.49 -0.58
C ILE A 261 -31.00 22.63 0.42
N ILE A 262 -29.74 22.93 0.77
CA ILE A 262 -29.38 24.07 1.64
C ILE A 262 -28.84 25.21 0.78
N GLN A 263 -29.19 26.42 1.21
CA GLN A 263 -29.11 27.70 0.52
C GLN A 263 -27.66 28.14 0.22
N GLN A 264 -27.37 28.31 -1.07
CA GLN A 264 -26.14 28.91 -1.56
C GLN A 264 -26.23 30.43 -1.57
N LYS A 265 -25.52 31.11 -0.65
CA LYS A 265 -24.84 32.38 -0.97
C LYS A 265 -23.80 32.86 0.05
N SER A 266 -23.82 32.42 1.32
CA SER A 266 -22.79 32.79 2.31
C SER A 266 -21.63 31.78 2.43
N GLU A 267 -21.74 30.61 1.80
CA GLU A 267 -20.84 29.46 2.01
C GLU A 267 -19.56 29.50 1.16
N LYS A 268 -19.53 30.29 0.07
CA LYS A 268 -18.38 30.30 -0.86
C LYS A 268 -17.09 30.86 -0.25
N ASP A 269 -17.19 31.84 0.64
CA ASP A 269 -16.01 32.45 1.28
C ASP A 269 -15.44 31.54 2.40
N GLU A 270 -16.30 30.83 3.13
CA GLU A 270 -15.87 29.78 4.08
C GLU A 270 -15.25 28.57 3.36
N ILE A 271 -15.86 28.09 2.27
CA ILE A 271 -15.33 26.97 1.48
C ILE A 271 -13.97 27.33 0.85
N ALA A 272 -13.78 28.56 0.36
CA ALA A 272 -12.49 29.02 -0.16
C ALA A 272 -11.38 28.99 0.92
N SER A 273 -11.70 29.39 2.16
CA SER A 273 -10.76 29.33 3.28
C SER A 273 -10.40 27.91 3.72
N LEU A 274 -11.32 26.95 3.55
CA LEU A 274 -11.11 25.54 3.89
C LEU A 274 -10.23 24.79 2.86
N GLU A 275 -10.20 25.27 1.61
CA GLU A 275 -9.35 24.73 0.54
C GLU A 275 -7.91 25.24 0.56
N ASP A 276 -7.63 26.34 1.26
CA ASP A 276 -6.27 26.89 1.35
C ASP A 276 -5.43 26.14 2.42
N PHE A 277 -4.12 26.09 2.19
CA PHE A 277 -3.15 25.41 3.05
C PHE A 277 -2.02 26.37 3.45
N SER A 278 -1.34 26.12 4.56
CA SER A 278 -0.21 26.95 5.00
C SER A 278 1.14 26.41 4.50
N PHE A 279 2.18 27.25 4.47
CA PHE A 279 3.55 26.78 4.20
C PHE A 279 4.01 25.72 5.22
N TRP A 280 3.55 25.84 6.47
CA TRP A 280 3.84 24.86 7.53
C TRP A 280 3.21 23.49 7.20
N GLU A 281 1.93 23.45 6.86
CA GLU A 281 1.23 22.23 6.44
C GLU A 281 1.89 21.59 5.20
N PHE A 282 2.28 22.41 4.21
CA PHE A 282 3.00 21.95 3.03
C PHE A 282 4.38 21.36 3.37
N SER A 283 5.10 21.97 4.31
CA SER A 283 6.40 21.47 4.78
C SER A 283 6.26 20.14 5.51
N VAL A 284 5.25 20.01 6.38
CA VAL A 284 4.92 18.74 7.07
C VAL A 284 4.59 17.65 6.05
N ASN A 285 3.77 17.93 5.04
CA ASN A 285 3.44 16.97 3.99
C ASN A 285 4.66 16.57 3.16
N THR A 286 5.58 17.50 2.91
CA THR A 286 6.84 17.23 2.19
C THR A 286 7.77 16.33 3.01
N ILE A 287 7.90 16.57 4.32
CA ILE A 287 8.67 15.72 5.23
C ILE A 287 8.05 14.32 5.31
N ASN A 288 6.72 14.22 5.48
CA ASN A 288 6.03 12.93 5.48
C ASN A 288 6.21 12.16 4.17
N SER A 289 6.25 12.87 3.04
CA SER A 289 6.53 12.31 1.72
C SER A 289 7.96 11.82 1.61
N PHE A 290 8.93 12.55 2.16
CA PHE A 290 10.32 12.12 2.26
C PHE A 290 10.45 10.82 3.09
N MET A 291 9.76 10.73 4.23
CA MET A 291 9.74 9.51 5.05
C MET A 291 9.09 8.33 4.32
N PHE A 292 8.02 8.59 3.56
CA PHE A 292 7.37 7.59 2.71
C PHE A 292 8.33 7.00 1.67
N TRP A 293 9.05 7.86 0.92
CA TRP A 293 10.00 7.41 -0.10
C TRP A 293 11.21 6.69 0.51
N THR A 294 11.74 7.21 1.62
CA THR A 294 12.82 6.57 2.37
C THR A 294 12.44 5.15 2.79
N THR A 295 11.22 4.95 3.30
CA THR A 295 10.71 3.64 3.76
C THR A 295 10.42 2.68 2.59
N ILE A 296 9.82 3.15 1.50
CA ILE A 296 9.52 2.28 0.34
C ILE A 296 10.80 1.84 -0.38
N THR A 297 11.75 2.75 -0.58
CA THR A 297 13.01 2.42 -1.27
C THR A 297 13.87 1.47 -0.44
N SER A 298 13.88 1.61 0.89
CA SER A 298 14.61 0.68 1.76
C SER A 298 14.01 -0.72 1.82
N LEU A 299 12.69 -0.88 1.68
CA LEU A 299 12.07 -2.21 1.66
C LEU A 299 12.65 -3.05 0.52
N MET A 300 12.84 -2.44 -0.66
CA MET A 300 13.40 -3.12 -1.83
C MET A 300 14.87 -3.52 -1.62
N VAL A 301 15.64 -2.70 -0.90
CA VAL A 301 17.04 -3.02 -0.54
C VAL A 301 17.11 -4.15 0.48
N CYS A 302 16.29 -4.09 1.53
CA CYS A 302 16.30 -5.10 2.60
C CYS A 302 15.80 -6.45 2.10
N VAL A 303 14.79 -6.48 1.23
CA VAL A 303 14.28 -7.75 0.71
C VAL A 303 15.29 -8.42 -0.24
N TRP A 304 16.11 -7.64 -0.96
CA TRP A 304 17.12 -8.17 -1.88
C TRP A 304 18.24 -8.95 -1.18
N TYR A 305 18.50 -8.68 0.10
CA TYR A 305 19.42 -9.44 0.93
C TYR A 305 19.12 -10.96 0.92
N PHE A 306 17.86 -11.36 0.99
CA PHE A 306 17.51 -12.77 1.16
C PHE A 306 17.75 -13.65 -0.08
N PRO A 307 17.34 -13.26 -1.30
CA PRO A 307 17.70 -13.98 -2.51
C PRO A 307 19.21 -14.17 -2.69
N LEU A 308 20.02 -13.19 -2.27
CA LEU A 308 21.47 -13.23 -2.39
C LEU A 308 22.10 -14.30 -1.47
N TRP A 309 21.71 -14.33 -0.20
CA TRP A 309 22.28 -15.30 0.75
C TRP A 309 21.68 -16.70 0.61
N ASN A 310 20.43 -16.82 0.16
CA ASN A 310 19.78 -18.11 -0.05
C ASN A 310 19.95 -18.65 -1.48
N MET A 311 20.61 -17.90 -2.36
CA MET A 311 20.86 -18.25 -3.76
C MET A 311 19.58 -18.68 -4.51
N GLY A 312 18.45 -18.03 -4.20
CA GLY A 312 17.13 -18.38 -4.72
C GLY A 312 15.98 -17.73 -3.96
N ILE A 313 14.74 -17.99 -4.38
CA ILE A 313 13.53 -17.47 -3.73
C ILE A 313 13.41 -18.08 -2.33
N SER A 314 13.46 -17.23 -1.31
CA SER A 314 13.46 -17.61 0.10
C SER A 314 12.07 -17.63 0.75
N GLY A 315 11.09 -16.99 0.14
CA GLY A 315 9.77 -16.70 0.70
C GLY A 315 9.68 -15.29 1.32
N TYR A 316 10.80 -14.70 1.75
CA TYR A 316 10.84 -13.33 2.26
C TYR A 316 10.50 -12.28 1.21
N GLU A 317 10.62 -12.62 -0.08
CA GLU A 317 10.23 -11.77 -1.20
C GLU A 317 8.74 -11.43 -1.16
N ALA A 318 7.91 -12.26 -0.52
CA ALA A 318 6.49 -11.96 -0.31
C ALA A 318 6.25 -10.69 0.53
N SER A 319 7.25 -10.22 1.28
CA SER A 319 7.18 -8.97 2.05
C SER A 319 6.79 -7.76 1.19
N ILE A 320 7.24 -7.70 -0.08
CA ILE A 320 6.90 -6.59 -0.99
C ILE A 320 5.39 -6.49 -1.25
N ALA A 321 4.64 -7.58 -1.07
CA ALA A 321 3.19 -7.60 -1.24
C ALA A 321 2.47 -6.67 -0.26
N ILE A 322 3.11 -6.32 0.87
CA ILE A 322 2.54 -5.37 1.84
C ILE A 322 2.19 -4.03 1.19
N THR A 323 2.94 -3.63 0.16
CA THR A 323 2.72 -2.36 -0.57
C THR A 323 1.32 -2.26 -1.18
N PHE A 324 0.75 -3.38 -1.63
CA PHE A 324 -0.61 -3.43 -2.19
C PHE A 324 -1.65 -4.08 -1.27
N VAL A 325 -1.24 -4.93 -0.32
CA VAL A 325 -2.15 -5.53 0.67
C VAL A 325 -2.55 -4.50 1.73
N ALA A 326 -1.63 -3.67 2.21
CA ALA A 326 -1.92 -2.75 3.31
C ALA A 326 -2.99 -1.68 2.96
N PRO A 327 -2.98 -1.04 1.78
CA PRO A 327 -4.06 -0.12 1.40
C PRO A 327 -5.43 -0.80 1.36
N LEU A 328 -5.51 -2.11 1.05
CA LEU A 328 -6.77 -2.87 1.02
C LEU A 328 -7.39 -3.00 2.41
N LEU A 329 -6.58 -3.00 3.48
CA LEU A 329 -7.07 -3.02 4.87
C LEU A 329 -7.94 -1.80 5.18
N THR A 330 -7.72 -0.67 4.51
CA THR A 330 -8.57 0.52 4.63
C THR A 330 -9.94 0.37 3.95
N ALA A 331 -10.21 -0.75 3.27
CA ALA A 331 -11.56 -1.09 2.84
C ALA A 331 -12.46 -1.44 4.03
N LEU A 332 -11.87 -1.87 5.16
CA LEU A 332 -12.58 -2.07 6.42
C LEU A 332 -12.92 -0.71 7.03
N PRO A 333 -14.21 -0.38 7.25
CA PRO A 333 -14.63 0.91 7.81
C PRO A 333 -13.95 1.33 9.12
N PRO A 334 -13.70 0.46 10.12
CA PRO A 334 -13.05 0.90 11.36
C PRO A 334 -11.62 1.38 11.11
N LEU A 335 -10.85 0.65 10.29
CA LEU A 335 -9.49 1.04 9.90
C LEU A 335 -9.49 2.29 9.04
N LYS A 336 -10.43 2.40 8.09
CA LYS A 336 -10.63 3.61 7.30
C LYS A 336 -10.87 4.83 8.18
N CYS A 337 -11.76 4.70 9.17
CA CYS A 337 -12.10 5.77 10.09
C CYS A 337 -10.90 6.15 10.96
N LEU A 338 -10.18 5.17 11.50
CA LEU A 338 -8.97 5.39 12.31
C LEU A 338 -7.95 6.25 11.56
N PHE A 339 -7.56 5.86 10.35
CA PHE A 339 -6.49 6.54 9.61
C PHE A 339 -6.92 7.87 8.97
N ILE A 340 -8.20 8.03 8.62
CA ILE A 340 -8.70 9.34 8.15
C ILE A 340 -8.84 10.33 9.32
N LYS A 341 -9.28 9.85 10.49
CA LYS A 341 -9.50 10.71 11.66
C LYS A 341 -8.19 11.07 12.36
N PHE A 342 -7.27 10.12 12.44
CA PHE A 342 -5.97 10.25 13.08
C PHE A 342 -4.85 9.95 12.08
N PRO A 343 -4.64 10.80 11.06
CA PRO A 343 -3.62 10.57 10.03
C PRO A 343 -2.20 10.50 10.62
N CYS A 344 -1.96 11.16 11.74
CA CYS A 344 -0.72 11.07 12.49
C CYS A 344 -0.33 9.64 12.88
N VAL A 345 -1.29 8.74 13.16
CA VAL A 345 -1.00 7.37 13.60
C VAL A 345 -0.27 6.58 12.52
N ALA A 346 -0.75 6.62 11.28
CA ALA A 346 -0.09 5.94 10.17
C ALA A 346 1.32 6.50 9.93
N ARG A 347 1.49 7.83 10.02
CA ARG A 347 2.79 8.50 9.85
C ARG A 347 3.78 8.18 10.98
N ILE A 348 3.33 8.16 12.23
CA ILE A 348 4.15 7.78 13.39
C ILE A 348 4.64 6.34 13.23
N LEU A 349 3.73 5.40 12.90
CA LEU A 349 4.09 4.00 12.71
C LEU A 349 5.00 3.80 11.50
N THR A 350 4.84 4.59 10.43
CA THR A 350 5.78 4.61 9.29
C THR A 350 7.19 4.96 9.76
N VAL A 351 7.34 5.99 10.59
CA VAL A 351 8.66 6.45 11.06
C VAL A 351 9.27 5.45 12.07
N LEU A 352 8.49 5.00 13.05
CA LEU A 352 8.97 4.08 14.08
C LEU A 352 9.34 2.71 13.53
N LEU A 353 8.53 2.14 12.63
CA LEU A 353 8.76 0.80 12.10
C LEU A 353 9.56 0.82 10.79
N GLY A 354 9.43 1.87 9.97
CA GLY A 354 10.18 2.00 8.73
C GLY A 354 11.63 2.41 8.97
N LEU A 355 11.82 3.64 9.49
CA LEU A 355 13.16 4.16 9.76
C LEU A 355 13.76 3.55 11.01
N GLY A 356 12.96 3.32 12.06
CA GLY A 356 13.41 2.71 13.32
C GLY A 356 13.83 1.24 13.20
N ALA A 357 13.54 0.57 12.08
CA ALA A 357 14.04 -0.78 11.79
C ALA A 357 15.57 -0.87 11.85
N TYR A 358 16.30 0.24 11.67
CA TYR A 358 17.77 0.26 11.82
C TYR A 358 18.26 -0.11 13.23
N LYS A 359 17.41 -0.11 14.27
CA LYS A 359 17.81 -0.62 15.60
C LYS A 359 17.64 -2.14 15.73
N VAL A 360 17.06 -2.81 14.74
CA VAL A 360 16.85 -4.26 14.75
C VAL A 360 18.06 -4.92 14.11
N GLU A 361 18.87 -5.62 14.91
CA GLU A 361 20.12 -6.23 14.44
C GLU A 361 19.87 -7.42 13.51
N ASP A 362 18.97 -8.33 13.88
CA ASP A 362 18.65 -9.53 13.11
C ASP A 362 18.02 -9.20 11.74
N PRO A 363 18.58 -9.66 10.60
CA PRO A 363 18.10 -9.30 9.26
C PRO A 363 16.64 -9.67 9.00
N GLU A 364 16.20 -10.85 9.45
CA GLU A 364 14.82 -11.33 9.27
C GLU A 364 13.83 -10.40 9.99
N LYS A 365 14.08 -10.13 11.27
CA LYS A 365 13.26 -9.21 12.07
C LYS A 365 13.35 -7.78 11.54
N ARG A 366 14.51 -7.35 11.03
CA ARG A 366 14.67 -6.03 10.41
C ARG A 366 13.77 -5.91 9.18
N LEU A 367 13.77 -6.91 8.30
CA LEU A 367 12.87 -6.97 7.14
C LEU A 367 11.40 -6.93 7.56
N LEU A 368 10.99 -7.74 8.53
CA LEU A 368 9.59 -7.75 9.01
C LEU A 368 9.17 -6.39 9.59
N THR A 369 10.08 -5.72 10.31
CA THR A 369 9.84 -4.41 10.91
C THR A 369 9.66 -3.34 9.84
N ILE A 370 10.55 -3.25 8.86
CA ILE A 370 10.38 -2.30 7.75
C ILE A 370 9.15 -2.64 6.90
N THR A 371 8.84 -3.92 6.70
CA THR A 371 7.62 -4.35 5.98
C THR A 371 6.36 -3.77 6.65
N ALA A 372 6.27 -3.83 7.98
CA ALA A 372 5.17 -3.21 8.71
C ALA A 372 5.17 -1.69 8.54
N GLY A 373 6.33 -1.03 8.64
CA GLY A 373 6.49 0.40 8.39
C GLY A 373 6.02 0.84 7.00
N THR A 374 6.40 0.09 5.96
CA THR A 374 5.97 0.32 4.57
C THR A 374 4.46 0.13 4.43
N GLY A 375 3.86 -0.84 5.11
CA GLY A 375 2.41 -1.01 5.15
C GLY A 375 1.68 0.22 5.71
N PHE A 376 2.18 0.79 6.80
CA PHE A 376 1.61 2.04 7.34
C PHE A 376 1.88 3.25 6.44
N ALA A 377 3.01 3.27 5.72
CA ALA A 377 3.34 4.32 4.77
C ALA A 377 2.31 4.39 3.62
N THR A 378 1.98 3.24 3.02
CA THR A 378 1.01 3.14 1.93
C THR A 378 -0.43 3.38 2.41
N ILE A 379 -0.79 2.89 3.61
CA ILE A 379 -2.07 3.21 4.25
C ILE A 379 -2.22 4.72 4.49
N GLY A 380 -1.20 5.36 5.08
CA GLY A 380 -1.23 6.78 5.41
C GLY A 380 -1.38 7.65 4.16
N PHE A 381 -0.57 7.36 3.13
CA PHE A 381 -0.66 8.07 1.86
C PHE A 381 -2.03 7.88 1.17
N ALA A 382 -2.54 6.65 1.11
CA ALA A 382 -3.86 6.37 0.55
C ALA A 382 -4.97 7.09 1.32
N ALA A 383 -4.98 7.00 2.65
CA ALA A 383 -5.98 7.63 3.52
C ALA A 383 -6.02 9.16 3.34
N GLU A 384 -4.86 9.83 3.25
CA GLU A 384 -4.77 11.27 2.99
C GLU A 384 -5.22 11.64 1.57
N CYS A 385 -4.85 10.88 0.56
CA CYS A 385 -5.39 11.05 -0.79
C CYS A 385 -6.91 10.96 -0.81
N GLY A 386 -7.48 10.07 0.01
CA GLY A 386 -8.92 9.94 0.17
C GLY A 386 -9.58 11.08 0.93
N ALA A 387 -8.95 11.54 2.02
CA ALA A 387 -9.45 12.65 2.81
C ALA A 387 -9.41 13.98 2.02
N LEU A 388 -8.44 14.15 1.12
CA LEU A 388 -8.25 15.36 0.34
C LEU A 388 -8.87 15.31 -1.06
N SER A 389 -9.45 14.19 -1.51
CA SER A 389 -9.92 14.05 -2.90
C SER A 389 -10.98 15.07 -3.34
N ASN A 390 -11.68 15.66 -2.36
CA ASN A 390 -12.72 16.68 -2.54
C ASN A 390 -12.18 18.11 -2.38
N SER A 391 -10.91 18.30 -2.00
CA SER A 391 -10.24 19.59 -1.81
C SER A 391 -9.13 19.76 -2.86
N PRO A 392 -9.44 20.29 -4.06
CA PRO A 392 -8.57 20.27 -5.23
C PRO A 392 -7.18 20.91 -5.01
N LYS A 393 -7.13 22.06 -4.32
CA LYS A 393 -5.87 22.77 -4.00
C LYS A 393 -4.99 21.95 -3.06
N LYS A 394 -5.53 21.51 -1.91
CA LYS A 394 -4.82 20.66 -0.93
C LYS A 394 -4.38 19.33 -1.53
N PHE A 395 -5.25 18.71 -2.32
CA PHE A 395 -4.93 17.46 -2.98
C PHE A 395 -3.77 17.62 -3.96
N THR A 396 -3.78 18.67 -4.79
CA THR A 396 -2.64 18.95 -5.66
C THR A 396 -1.38 19.27 -4.86
N SER A 397 -1.51 19.99 -3.75
CA SER A 397 -0.37 20.25 -2.86
C SER A 397 0.24 18.97 -2.29
N LEU A 398 -0.58 17.95 -1.98
CA LEU A 398 -0.11 16.63 -1.53
C LEU A 398 0.71 15.91 -2.61
N TRP A 399 0.25 15.93 -3.87
CA TRP A 399 1.00 15.32 -4.98
C TRP A 399 2.31 16.04 -5.30
N ILE A 400 2.32 17.38 -5.19
CA ILE A 400 3.57 18.15 -5.30
C ILE A 400 4.50 17.83 -4.11
N SER A 401 3.96 17.74 -2.89
CA SER A 401 4.72 17.35 -1.70
C SER A 401 5.32 15.95 -1.86
N LEU A 402 4.59 15.02 -2.49
CA LEU A 402 5.08 13.67 -2.78
C LEU A 402 6.35 13.71 -3.64
N LEU A 403 6.33 14.46 -4.74
CA LEU A 403 7.49 14.60 -5.62
C LEU A 403 8.62 15.42 -4.99
N LEU A 404 8.33 16.45 -4.20
CA LEU A 404 9.35 17.18 -3.46
C LEU A 404 10.04 16.28 -2.42
N GLY A 405 9.30 15.38 -1.77
CA GLY A 405 9.86 14.37 -0.87
C GLY A 405 10.78 13.38 -1.61
N LEU A 406 10.42 12.99 -2.84
CA LEU A 406 11.26 12.15 -3.70
C LEU A 406 12.53 12.88 -4.14
N LEU A 407 12.39 14.13 -4.61
CA LEU A 407 13.53 14.99 -4.98
C LEU A 407 14.45 15.19 -3.78
N ALA A 408 13.90 15.45 -2.59
CA ALA A 408 14.68 15.55 -1.37
C ALA A 408 15.40 14.22 -1.08
N THR A 409 14.76 13.06 -1.24
CA THR A 409 15.42 11.75 -1.10
C THR A 409 16.61 11.62 -2.06
N SER A 410 16.41 11.97 -3.34
CA SER A 410 17.46 11.92 -4.37
C SER A 410 18.61 12.91 -4.07
N VAL A 411 18.30 14.13 -3.59
CA VAL A 411 19.32 15.10 -3.15
C VAL A 411 20.09 14.56 -1.96
N PHE A 412 19.44 14.05 -0.91
CA PHE A 412 20.13 13.49 0.25
C PHE A 412 21.02 12.29 -0.12
N LYS A 413 20.57 11.45 -1.05
CA LYS A 413 21.39 10.39 -1.64
C LYS A 413 22.62 10.98 -2.33
N PHE A 414 22.44 12.00 -3.17
CA PHE A 414 23.56 12.71 -3.79
C PHE A 414 24.50 13.37 -2.76
N MET A 415 24.01 13.84 -1.62
CA MET A 415 24.89 14.31 -0.54
C MET A 415 25.70 13.18 0.10
N CYS A 416 25.11 12.00 0.20
CA CYS A 416 25.63 10.85 0.93
C CYS A 416 26.11 9.73 -0.02
N HIS A 417 26.75 10.08 -1.14
CA HIS A 417 27.37 9.13 -2.07
C HIS A 417 26.40 8.05 -2.56
N SER A 418 25.21 8.47 -2.97
CA SER A 418 24.11 7.64 -3.46
C SER A 418 23.44 6.72 -2.41
N ASN A 419 23.85 6.75 -1.14
CA ASN A 419 23.08 6.11 -0.06
C ASN A 419 22.06 7.06 0.54
N ASN A 420 20.86 6.56 0.86
CA ASN A 420 19.96 7.33 1.71
C ASN A 420 20.42 7.14 3.16
N PRO A 421 20.88 8.19 3.86
CA PRO A 421 21.46 8.04 5.19
C PRO A 421 20.45 7.62 6.27
N PHE A 422 19.17 7.53 5.92
CA PHE A 422 18.08 7.19 6.83
C PHE A 422 17.52 5.79 6.58
N TRP A 423 18.08 5.05 5.62
CA TRP A 423 17.71 3.65 5.40
C TRP A 423 18.07 2.78 6.62
N PRO A 424 17.34 1.69 6.87
CA PRO A 424 17.62 0.77 7.97
C PRO A 424 18.84 -0.13 7.74
N ILE A 425 19.47 -0.05 6.57
CA ILE A 425 20.80 -0.64 6.31
C ILE A 425 21.95 0.30 6.68
N MET A 426 21.62 1.51 7.19
CA MET A 426 22.57 2.50 7.66
C MET A 426 22.54 2.60 9.19
N HIS A 427 23.69 2.88 9.79
CA HIS A 427 23.92 3.15 11.20
C HIS A 427 25.08 4.15 11.35
N LYS A 428 25.32 4.64 12.56
CA LYS A 428 26.26 5.74 12.81
C LYS A 428 27.66 5.50 12.23
N GLU A 429 28.17 4.28 12.35
CA GLU A 429 29.52 3.90 11.93
C GLU A 429 29.67 3.76 10.41
N ASN A 430 28.59 3.50 9.66
CA ASN A 430 28.62 3.43 8.18
C ASN A 430 28.03 4.67 7.48
N GLY A 431 27.78 5.76 8.21
CA GLY A 431 27.31 7.05 7.66
C GLY A 431 25.81 7.33 7.81
N GLY A 432 25.11 6.59 8.66
CA GLY A 432 23.69 6.76 8.96
C GLY A 432 23.38 7.96 9.86
N TYR A 433 22.28 8.64 9.56
CA TYR A 433 21.71 9.77 10.31
C TYR A 433 20.29 9.47 10.83
N ASN A 434 19.99 8.19 11.07
CA ASN A 434 18.65 7.66 11.36
C ASN A 434 17.95 8.37 12.53
N GLU A 435 18.67 8.66 13.62
CA GLU A 435 18.12 9.31 14.83
C GLU A 435 17.52 10.70 14.52
N TYR A 436 18.19 11.48 13.67
CA TYR A 436 17.72 12.80 13.25
C TYR A 436 16.45 12.69 12.39
N ALA A 437 16.42 11.75 11.44
CA ALA A 437 15.24 11.55 10.61
C ALA A 437 14.05 10.98 11.40
N ILE A 438 14.28 10.15 12.42
CA ILE A 438 13.22 9.70 13.33
C ILE A 438 12.65 10.89 14.10
N PHE A 439 13.50 11.75 14.68
CA PHE A 439 13.03 12.94 15.40
C PHE A 439 12.21 13.87 14.50
N VAL A 440 12.74 14.24 13.33
CA VAL A 440 12.06 15.14 12.37
C VAL A 440 10.80 14.49 11.80
N GLY A 441 10.85 13.19 11.50
CA GLY A 441 9.73 12.40 10.99
C GLY A 441 8.60 12.29 12.00
N LEU A 442 8.91 12.02 13.28
CA LEU A 442 7.91 11.97 14.35
C LEU A 442 7.29 13.34 14.60
N ALA A 443 8.08 14.42 14.54
CA ALA A 443 7.55 15.77 14.64
C ALA A 443 6.57 16.06 13.49
N ALA A 444 6.94 15.79 12.24
CA ALA A 444 6.05 15.96 11.09
C ALA A 444 4.79 15.08 11.19
N ALA A 445 4.95 13.82 11.58
CA ALA A 445 3.85 12.89 11.81
C ALA A 445 2.87 13.42 12.87
N PHE A 446 3.38 13.93 13.99
CA PHE A 446 2.57 14.53 15.05
C PHE A 446 1.80 15.78 14.58
N PHE A 447 2.44 16.63 13.76
CA PHE A 447 1.80 17.82 13.18
C PHE A 447 0.90 17.52 11.98
N THR A 448 0.76 16.26 11.57
CA THR A 448 -0.17 15.85 10.51
C THR A 448 -1.60 15.90 11.04
N ARG A 449 -2.35 16.93 10.64
CA ARG A 449 -3.71 17.18 11.14
C ARG A 449 -4.76 16.57 10.23
N ARG A 450 -5.90 16.20 10.82
CA ARG A 450 -7.10 15.82 10.09
C ARG A 450 -7.56 16.97 9.19
N SER A 451 -7.82 16.68 7.92
CA SER A 451 -8.46 17.64 7.03
C SER A 451 -9.93 17.87 7.44
N LYS A 452 -10.36 19.13 7.49
CA LYS A 452 -11.78 19.48 7.65
C LYS A 452 -12.51 19.12 6.36
N SER A 453 -13.62 18.40 6.47
CA SER A 453 -14.38 17.95 5.30
C SER A 453 -15.06 19.15 4.62
N VAL A 454 -14.81 19.33 3.32
CA VAL A 454 -15.64 20.19 2.47
C VAL A 454 -16.98 19.48 2.28
N PRO A 455 -18.13 20.14 2.55
CA PRO A 455 -19.45 19.51 2.54
C PRO A 455 -19.90 19.03 1.15
N GLU A 456 -19.30 19.52 0.07
CA GLU A 456 -19.67 19.17 -1.30
C GLU A 456 -18.87 17.96 -1.82
N VAL A 457 -19.56 16.85 -2.08
CA VAL A 457 -18.96 15.68 -2.74
C VAL A 457 -18.94 15.90 -4.25
N ILE A 458 -17.77 16.24 -4.80
CA ILE A 458 -17.59 16.38 -6.25
C ILE A 458 -17.70 15.00 -6.90
N THR A 459 -18.86 14.69 -7.48
CA THR A 459 -19.04 13.43 -8.23
C THR A 459 -18.33 13.52 -9.57
N ARG A 460 -17.25 12.77 -9.73
CA ARG A 460 -16.47 12.70 -10.97
C ARG A 460 -16.86 11.47 -11.79
N LYS A 461 -17.52 11.66 -12.92
CA LYS A 461 -17.94 10.62 -13.89
C LYS A 461 -16.91 10.45 -15.01
N GLY A 462 -16.99 9.32 -15.72
CA GLY A 462 -16.08 8.97 -16.82
C GLY A 462 -14.80 8.26 -16.34
N GLY A 463 -14.00 7.80 -17.30
CA GLY A 463 -12.79 7.01 -17.04
C GLY A 463 -13.10 5.61 -16.48
N SER A 464 -12.06 4.89 -16.07
CA SER A 464 -12.22 3.61 -15.38
C SER A 464 -11.19 3.43 -14.26
N LEU A 465 -11.56 2.64 -13.26
CA LEU A 465 -10.67 2.28 -12.16
C LEU A 465 -9.42 1.54 -12.67
N LEU A 466 -9.57 0.70 -13.69
CA LEU A 466 -8.45 -0.05 -14.28
C LEU A 466 -7.46 0.88 -14.98
N LEU A 467 -7.94 1.82 -15.80
CA LEU A 467 -7.07 2.82 -16.45
C LEU A 467 -6.35 3.68 -15.40
N ALA A 468 -7.07 4.12 -14.37
CA ALA A 468 -6.49 4.87 -13.26
C ALA A 468 -5.39 4.08 -12.53
N SER A 469 -5.62 2.80 -12.28
CA SER A 469 -4.70 1.94 -11.53
C SER A 469 -3.45 1.59 -12.33
N LEU A 470 -3.59 1.24 -13.62
CA LEU A 470 -2.45 0.98 -14.50
C LEU A 470 -1.59 2.23 -14.71
N GLY A 471 -2.23 3.38 -14.95
CA GLY A 471 -1.56 4.66 -15.13
C GLY A 471 -0.79 5.09 -13.87
N LEU A 472 -1.45 5.04 -12.70
CA LEU A 472 -0.81 5.39 -11.43
C LEU A 472 0.29 4.40 -11.05
N GLY A 473 0.08 3.09 -11.24
CA GLY A 473 1.08 2.07 -10.96
C GLY A 473 2.35 2.26 -11.79
N SER A 474 2.22 2.51 -13.10
CA SER A 474 3.36 2.84 -13.96
C SER A 474 4.02 4.16 -13.56
N TYR A 475 3.24 5.18 -13.17
CA TYR A 475 3.80 6.45 -12.72
C TYR A 475 4.65 6.29 -11.46
N LEU A 476 4.14 5.59 -10.44
CA LEU A 476 4.87 5.31 -9.20
C LEU A 476 6.14 4.51 -9.46
N PHE A 477 6.08 3.50 -10.34
CA PHE A 477 7.27 2.76 -10.78
C PHE A 477 8.29 3.68 -11.44
N CYS A 478 7.88 4.48 -12.43
CA CYS A 478 8.80 5.33 -13.19
C CYS A 478 9.50 6.36 -12.30
N ILE A 479 8.77 7.06 -11.43
CA ILE A 479 9.39 8.05 -10.54
C ILE A 479 10.31 7.36 -9.52
N GLN A 480 9.95 6.20 -8.99
CA GLN A 480 10.80 5.46 -8.07
C GLN A 480 12.06 4.94 -8.76
N ALA A 481 11.94 4.35 -9.96
CA ALA A 481 13.06 3.73 -10.66
C ALA A 481 14.04 4.76 -11.23
N PHE A 482 13.54 5.90 -11.73
CA PHE A 482 14.37 6.83 -12.50
C PHE A 482 14.68 8.15 -11.80
N LEU A 483 13.90 8.54 -10.77
CA LEU A 483 14.07 9.85 -10.10
C LEU A 483 14.52 9.76 -8.64
N SER A 484 14.59 8.56 -8.07
CA SER A 484 15.03 8.39 -6.68
C SER A 484 16.53 8.53 -6.48
N ASP A 485 17.32 8.47 -7.56
CA ASP A 485 18.73 8.87 -7.58
C ASP A 485 19.06 9.63 -8.88
N SER A 486 20.05 10.50 -8.80
CA SER A 486 20.56 11.26 -9.92
C SER A 486 21.55 10.48 -10.81
N SER A 487 22.20 9.44 -10.31
CA SER A 487 23.20 8.66 -11.05
C SER A 487 22.61 7.53 -11.90
N THR A 488 21.40 7.06 -11.60
CA THR A 488 20.79 5.91 -12.29
C THR A 488 20.75 6.07 -13.80
N MET A 489 20.22 7.19 -14.30
CA MET A 489 20.14 7.42 -15.76
C MET A 489 21.47 7.89 -16.37
N VAL A 490 22.43 8.36 -15.56
CA VAL A 490 23.80 8.61 -16.04
C VAL A 490 24.43 7.29 -16.47
N TYR A 491 24.31 6.24 -15.65
CA TYR A 491 24.88 4.93 -15.94
C TYR A 491 24.32 4.24 -17.18
N TRP A 492 23.07 4.52 -17.56
CA TRP A 492 22.50 4.01 -18.81
C TRP A 492 23.23 4.53 -20.07
N THR A 493 23.81 5.73 -19.94
CA THR A 493 24.46 6.47 -21.02
C THR A 493 25.99 6.42 -20.95
N TRP A 494 26.54 5.75 -19.94
CA TRP A 494 27.97 5.65 -19.69
C TRP A 494 28.67 4.73 -20.70
N GLU A 495 29.88 5.12 -21.13
CA GLU A 495 30.70 4.39 -22.11
C GLU A 495 32.08 3.97 -21.57
N GLY A 496 32.35 4.20 -20.27
CA GLY A 496 33.66 3.96 -19.68
C GLY A 496 34.70 5.02 -20.03
N TYR A 497 35.98 4.64 -19.98
CA TYR A 497 37.12 5.50 -20.25
C TYR A 497 37.58 5.35 -21.73
N PRO A 498 38.00 6.43 -22.42
CA PRO A 498 38.05 7.82 -21.96
C PRO A 498 36.65 8.42 -21.76
N ILE A 499 36.53 9.30 -20.78
CA ILE A 499 35.25 9.90 -20.37
C ILE A 499 34.71 10.80 -21.49
N ARG A 500 33.56 10.41 -22.07
CA ARG A 500 32.88 11.13 -23.16
C ARG A 500 31.48 11.65 -22.80
N GLY A 501 31.01 11.32 -21.60
CA GLY A 501 29.66 11.62 -21.12
C GLY A 501 29.65 12.22 -19.71
N PRO A 502 28.45 12.45 -19.17
CA PRO A 502 28.31 12.88 -17.77
C PRO A 502 28.79 11.79 -16.80
N LEU A 503 29.29 12.23 -15.66
CA LEU A 503 29.60 11.39 -14.49
C LEU A 503 28.47 11.52 -13.46
N PRO A 504 28.31 10.58 -12.51
CA PRO A 504 27.33 10.70 -11.43
C PRO A 504 27.30 12.08 -10.76
N LEU A 505 28.49 12.61 -10.44
CA LEU A 505 28.62 13.93 -9.81
C LEU A 505 28.22 15.08 -10.76
N THR A 506 28.73 15.10 -12.00
CA THR A 506 28.50 16.20 -12.96
C THR A 506 27.11 16.15 -13.59
N GLY A 507 26.50 14.97 -13.68
CA GLY A 507 25.11 14.78 -14.09
C GLY A 507 24.11 15.21 -13.03
N GLY A 508 24.44 15.10 -11.74
CA GLY A 508 23.51 15.37 -10.65
C GLY A 508 22.78 16.71 -10.71
N LEU A 509 23.52 17.82 -10.92
CA LEU A 509 22.92 19.16 -10.96
C LEU A 509 21.93 19.36 -12.14
N PRO A 510 22.28 19.01 -13.40
CA PRO A 510 21.31 19.00 -14.50
C PRO A 510 20.06 18.15 -14.23
N HIS A 511 20.21 16.97 -13.60
CA HIS A 511 19.07 16.11 -13.25
C HIS A 511 18.12 16.83 -12.28
N PHE A 512 18.64 17.38 -11.19
CA PHE A 512 17.82 18.13 -10.22
C PHE A 512 17.18 19.38 -10.84
N ALA A 513 17.88 20.07 -11.74
CA ALA A 513 17.33 21.21 -12.47
C ALA A 513 16.14 20.78 -13.36
N ALA A 514 16.28 19.69 -14.12
CA ALA A 514 15.20 19.16 -14.96
C ALA A 514 13.98 18.73 -14.12
N PHE A 515 14.21 18.08 -12.97
CA PHE A 515 13.16 17.70 -12.02
C PHE A 515 12.45 18.96 -11.49
N ALA A 516 13.20 19.93 -10.97
CA ALA A 516 12.65 21.18 -10.43
C ALA A 516 11.86 21.98 -11.48
N LEU A 517 12.34 22.05 -12.72
CA LEU A 517 11.65 22.70 -13.84
C LEU A 517 10.34 21.99 -14.19
N GLY A 518 10.33 20.65 -14.20
CA GLY A 518 9.10 19.86 -14.43
C GLY A 518 8.05 20.11 -13.33
N LEU A 519 8.48 20.18 -12.06
CA LEU A 519 7.63 20.53 -10.93
C LEU A 519 7.03 21.94 -11.07
N ILE A 520 7.86 22.94 -11.37
CA ILE A 520 7.40 24.33 -11.57
C ILE A 520 6.42 24.40 -12.76
N PHE A 521 6.71 23.69 -13.85
CA PHE A 521 5.84 23.60 -15.01
C PHE A 521 4.46 23.02 -14.63
N SER A 522 4.44 21.94 -13.84
CA SER A 522 3.19 21.29 -13.40
C SER A 522 2.27 22.21 -12.59
N ILE A 523 2.84 23.19 -11.87
CA ILE A 523 2.09 24.17 -11.06
C ILE A 523 1.63 25.35 -11.93
N LYS A 524 2.48 25.82 -12.85
CA LYS A 524 2.19 27.00 -13.69
C LYS A 524 1.19 26.67 -14.80
N PHE A 525 1.31 25.50 -15.42
CA PHE A 525 0.48 25.11 -16.55
C PHE A 525 -0.70 24.25 -16.11
N HIS A 526 -1.85 24.43 -16.77
CA HIS A 526 -3.03 23.64 -16.45
C HIS A 526 -2.78 22.17 -16.86
N PRO A 527 -3.27 21.18 -16.09
CA PRO A 527 -3.19 19.76 -16.46
C PRO A 527 -3.71 19.42 -17.87
N ASN A 528 -4.50 20.29 -18.50
CA ASN A 528 -5.01 20.12 -19.86
C ASN A 528 -3.90 20.24 -20.92
N VAL A 529 -2.81 20.94 -20.61
CA VAL A 529 -1.64 21.02 -21.48
C VAL A 529 -0.90 19.69 -21.44
N VAL A 530 -0.68 19.17 -20.23
CA VAL A 530 0.00 17.91 -19.95
C VAL A 530 -0.78 16.70 -20.48
N SER A 531 -2.12 16.76 -20.46
CA SER A 531 -2.97 15.67 -20.95
C SER A 531 -2.98 15.51 -22.47
N LYS A 532 -2.40 16.45 -23.24
CA LYS A 532 -2.38 16.35 -24.71
C LYS A 532 -1.43 15.23 -25.17
N PRO A 533 -1.79 14.45 -26.20
CA PRO A 533 -0.91 13.41 -26.75
C PRO A 533 0.47 13.93 -27.19
N VAL A 534 0.54 15.17 -27.68
CA VAL A 534 1.80 15.81 -28.07
C VAL A 534 2.75 15.96 -26.88
N PHE A 535 2.23 16.23 -25.67
CA PHE A 535 3.06 16.33 -24.48
C PHE A 535 3.56 14.96 -24.03
N PHE A 536 2.74 13.90 -24.15
CA PHE A 536 3.20 12.52 -23.94
C PHE A 536 4.38 12.16 -24.86
N LEU A 537 4.36 12.62 -26.12
CA LEU A 537 5.44 12.37 -27.06
C LEU A 537 6.80 12.92 -26.57
N THR A 538 6.80 13.97 -25.74
CA THR A 538 8.04 14.46 -25.12
C THR A 538 8.65 13.45 -24.14
N GLY A 539 7.82 12.78 -23.33
CA GLY A 539 8.28 11.68 -22.47
C GLY A 539 8.78 10.49 -23.27
N ALA A 540 8.02 10.09 -24.31
CA ALA A 540 8.36 8.93 -25.13
C ALA A 540 9.64 9.14 -25.95
N ILE A 541 9.82 10.31 -26.56
CA ILE A 541 11.06 10.66 -27.27
C ILE A 541 12.24 10.72 -26.29
N GLY A 542 12.06 11.32 -25.10
CA GLY A 542 13.11 11.39 -24.09
C GLY A 542 13.59 9.99 -23.67
N ALA A 543 12.66 9.10 -23.37
CA ALA A 543 12.95 7.69 -23.03
C ALA A 543 13.60 6.94 -24.20
N PHE A 544 13.16 7.17 -25.44
CA PHE A 544 13.75 6.56 -26.63
C PHE A 544 15.20 7.01 -26.85
N ILE A 545 15.49 8.31 -26.71
CA ILE A 545 16.85 8.85 -26.82
C ILE A 545 17.74 8.31 -25.70
N LEU A 546 17.25 8.29 -24.45
CA LEU A 546 17.95 7.71 -23.31
C LEU A 546 18.37 6.25 -23.58
N TYR A 547 17.48 5.45 -24.15
CA TYR A 547 17.76 4.03 -24.41
C TYR A 547 18.71 3.81 -25.60
N ASN A 548 18.56 4.56 -26.70
CA ASN A 548 19.29 4.29 -27.95
C ASN A 548 20.60 5.09 -28.10
N SER A 549 20.78 6.16 -27.32
CA SER A 549 21.95 7.04 -27.43
C SER A 549 22.84 6.94 -26.19
N LYS A 550 24.13 7.23 -26.36
CA LYS A 550 25.13 7.23 -25.30
C LYS A 550 25.70 8.64 -25.06
N GLY A 551 26.49 8.79 -24.00
CA GLY A 551 27.11 10.04 -23.60
C GLY A 551 26.11 11.17 -23.38
N TRP A 552 26.50 12.39 -23.77
CA TRP A 552 25.68 13.60 -23.57
C TRP A 552 24.34 13.59 -24.33
N ILE A 553 24.25 12.91 -25.48
CA ILE A 553 23.00 12.84 -26.25
C ILE A 553 21.98 11.96 -25.50
N GLY A 554 22.40 10.76 -25.09
CA GLY A 554 21.57 9.88 -24.26
C GLY A 554 21.15 10.59 -22.97
N TYR A 555 22.07 11.31 -22.35
CA TYR A 555 21.80 12.07 -21.13
C TYR A 555 20.79 13.20 -21.35
N GLY A 556 20.84 13.92 -22.48
CA GLY A 556 19.81 14.89 -22.86
C GLY A 556 18.41 14.25 -22.93
N GLY A 557 18.32 13.02 -23.44
CA GLY A 557 17.09 12.21 -23.39
C GLY A 557 16.60 11.94 -21.96
N SER A 558 17.53 11.64 -21.04
CA SER A 558 17.21 11.44 -19.62
C SER A 558 16.66 12.70 -18.94
N LEU A 559 17.20 13.88 -19.25
CA LEU A 559 16.74 15.16 -18.70
C LEU A 559 15.33 15.49 -19.20
N MET A 560 15.09 15.25 -20.49
CA MET A 560 13.78 15.40 -21.11
C MET A 560 12.74 14.45 -20.48
N PHE A 561 13.11 13.19 -20.23
CA PHE A 561 12.24 12.22 -19.57
C PHE A 561 11.98 12.59 -18.09
N THR A 562 13.01 13.05 -17.37
CA THR A 562 12.92 13.54 -15.99
C THR A 562 11.93 14.70 -15.87
N TYR A 563 12.08 15.70 -16.74
CA TYR A 563 11.18 16.83 -16.82
C TYR A 563 9.73 16.39 -17.07
N TYR A 564 9.53 15.46 -18.00
CA TYR A 564 8.22 14.90 -18.30
C TYR A 564 7.59 14.21 -17.07
N LEU A 565 8.30 13.29 -16.41
CA LEU A 565 7.80 12.57 -15.23
C LEU A 565 7.47 13.52 -14.07
N ALA A 566 8.33 14.50 -13.79
CA ALA A 566 8.10 15.50 -12.75
C ALA A 566 6.89 16.39 -13.05
N SER A 567 6.56 16.60 -14.33
CA SER A 567 5.43 17.44 -14.74
C SER A 567 4.04 16.79 -14.60
N LEU A 568 3.99 15.46 -14.43
CA LEU A 568 2.73 14.68 -14.45
C LEU A 568 1.96 14.68 -13.12
N ALA A 569 2.57 15.02 -11.98
CA ALA A 569 1.97 14.78 -10.66
C ALA A 569 0.55 15.35 -10.48
N PRO A 570 0.26 16.62 -10.81
CA PRO A 570 -1.10 17.16 -10.70
C PRO A 570 -2.11 16.45 -11.61
N LEU A 571 -1.68 16.08 -12.83
CA LEU A 571 -2.51 15.34 -13.79
C LEU A 571 -2.87 13.97 -13.24
N VAL A 572 -1.87 13.22 -12.75
CA VAL A 572 -2.04 11.89 -12.17
C VAL A 572 -3.00 11.97 -10.97
N GLY A 573 -2.77 12.91 -10.05
CA GLY A 573 -3.68 13.14 -8.94
C GLY A 573 -5.12 13.36 -9.40
N GLN A 574 -5.37 14.34 -10.27
CA GLN A 574 -6.71 14.61 -10.78
C GLN A 574 -7.33 13.40 -11.49
N SER A 575 -6.52 12.60 -12.19
CA SER A 575 -6.98 11.40 -12.88
C SER A 575 -7.54 10.34 -11.93
N VAL A 576 -7.01 10.25 -10.70
CA VAL A 576 -7.38 9.21 -9.72
C VAL A 576 -8.36 9.68 -8.64
N ALA A 577 -8.57 10.99 -8.50
CA ALA A 577 -9.36 11.55 -7.41
C ALA A 577 -10.83 11.07 -7.43
N GLY A 578 -11.41 10.67 -6.29
CA GLY A 578 -12.82 10.27 -6.19
C GLY A 578 -13.15 8.81 -6.57
N TYR A 579 -12.17 7.98 -6.93
CA TYR A 579 -12.36 6.51 -6.93
C TYR A 579 -12.37 5.96 -5.50
N ASN A 580 -12.77 4.69 -5.34
CA ASN A 580 -12.55 3.98 -4.08
C ASN A 580 -11.03 3.85 -3.83
N ILE A 581 -10.53 4.65 -2.90
CA ILE A 581 -9.11 4.81 -2.59
C ILE A 581 -8.45 3.48 -2.22
N SER A 582 -9.10 2.65 -1.40
CA SER A 582 -8.55 1.38 -0.95
C SER A 582 -8.29 0.45 -2.14
N VAL A 583 -9.27 0.31 -3.03
CA VAL A 583 -9.13 -0.55 -4.23
C VAL A 583 -8.16 0.06 -5.23
N LEU A 584 -8.25 1.37 -5.48
CA LEU A 584 -7.38 2.10 -6.41
C LEU A 584 -5.90 1.97 -6.04
N PHE A 585 -5.53 2.28 -4.79
CA PHE A 585 -4.12 2.23 -4.38
C PHE A 585 -3.62 0.79 -4.30
N SER A 586 -4.45 -0.16 -3.86
CA SER A 586 -4.07 -1.58 -3.88
C SER A 586 -3.77 -2.04 -5.31
N LEU A 587 -4.65 -1.77 -6.28
CA LEU A 587 -4.41 -2.13 -7.68
C LEU A 587 -3.21 -1.38 -8.28
N SER A 588 -3.06 -0.09 -7.98
CA SER A 588 -1.92 0.70 -8.46
C SER A 588 -0.58 0.17 -7.96
N PHE A 589 -0.46 -0.10 -6.65
CA PHE A 589 0.75 -0.68 -6.08
C PHE A 589 1.00 -2.10 -6.59
N PHE A 590 -0.05 -2.90 -6.79
CA PHE A 590 0.07 -4.22 -7.39
C PHE A 590 0.70 -4.14 -8.80
N PHE A 591 0.21 -3.25 -9.66
CA PHE A 591 0.83 -3.03 -10.97
C PHE A 591 2.24 -2.43 -10.89
N CYS A 592 2.49 -1.52 -9.95
CA CYS A 592 3.83 -0.98 -9.69
C CYS A 592 4.82 -2.11 -9.34
N ILE A 593 4.43 -3.04 -8.47
CA ILE A 593 5.24 -4.22 -8.11
C ILE A 593 5.43 -5.16 -9.30
N ILE A 594 4.41 -5.40 -10.12
CA ILE A 594 4.58 -6.22 -11.35
C ILE A 594 5.66 -5.62 -12.26
N ILE A 595 5.61 -4.30 -12.51
CA ILE A 595 6.60 -3.63 -13.36
C ILE A 595 7.98 -3.63 -12.68
N SER A 596 8.02 -3.50 -11.35
CA SER A 596 9.26 -3.59 -10.56
C SER A 596 9.88 -4.99 -10.63
N LEU A 597 9.09 -6.04 -10.53
CA LEU A 597 9.56 -7.43 -10.68
C LEU A 597 10.02 -7.67 -12.12
N ALA A 598 9.28 -7.19 -13.11
CA ALA A 598 9.69 -7.27 -14.51
C ALA A 598 11.05 -6.59 -14.76
N SER A 599 11.34 -5.46 -14.11
CA SER A 599 12.65 -4.79 -14.22
C SER A 599 13.80 -5.56 -13.54
N VAL A 600 13.49 -6.34 -12.50
CA VAL A 600 14.44 -7.25 -11.83
C VAL A 600 14.68 -8.50 -12.68
N TRP A 601 13.64 -9.06 -13.30
CA TRP A 601 13.74 -10.27 -14.11
C TRP A 601 14.59 -10.08 -15.37
N ILE A 602 14.87 -8.84 -15.78
CA ILE A 602 15.85 -8.56 -16.84
C ILE A 602 17.22 -9.18 -16.51
N VAL A 603 17.62 -9.15 -15.24
CA VAL A 603 18.93 -9.61 -14.76
C VAL A 603 18.85 -10.87 -13.92
N ALA A 604 17.85 -10.99 -13.04
CA ALA A 604 17.66 -12.15 -12.16
C ALA A 604 16.82 -13.27 -12.82
N TYR A 605 16.82 -13.35 -14.16
CA TYR A 605 15.97 -14.27 -14.93
C TYR A 605 16.16 -15.75 -14.58
N ALA A 606 17.35 -16.11 -14.08
CA ALA A 606 17.70 -17.49 -13.75
C ALA A 606 16.99 -18.01 -12.49
N PHE A 607 16.53 -17.11 -11.61
CA PHE A 607 15.96 -17.45 -10.30
C PHE A 607 14.42 -17.43 -10.28
N VAL A 608 13.77 -17.04 -11.38
CA VAL A 608 12.32 -16.84 -11.42
C VAL A 608 11.69 -17.62 -12.58
N PRO A 609 10.59 -18.37 -12.34
CA PRO A 609 9.85 -19.04 -13.41
C PRO A 609 9.43 -18.08 -14.53
N GLY A 610 9.77 -18.40 -15.78
CA GLY A 610 9.46 -17.55 -16.93
C GLY A 610 10.37 -16.32 -17.10
N GLY A 611 11.36 -16.12 -16.23
CA GLY A 611 12.27 -14.96 -16.28
C GLY A 611 13.03 -14.81 -17.61
N TYR A 612 13.31 -15.94 -18.29
CA TYR A 612 13.99 -15.95 -19.60
C TYR A 612 13.26 -15.12 -20.68
N LEU A 613 11.95 -14.86 -20.54
CA LEU A 613 11.17 -14.04 -21.46
C LEU A 613 11.59 -12.56 -21.43
N LEU A 614 12.07 -12.08 -20.28
CA LEU A 614 12.50 -10.70 -20.08
C LEU A 614 14.02 -10.53 -19.99
N ARG A 615 14.78 -11.61 -20.14
CA ARG A 615 16.24 -11.58 -20.09
C ARG A 615 16.78 -10.51 -21.04
N GLU A 616 17.52 -9.55 -20.49
CA GLU A 616 18.16 -8.47 -21.24
C GLU A 616 17.17 -7.58 -22.04
N ARG A 617 15.87 -7.63 -21.73
CA ARG A 617 14.80 -6.87 -22.42
C ARG A 617 14.40 -5.58 -21.70
N THR A 618 15.39 -4.72 -21.44
CA THR A 618 15.15 -3.38 -20.90
C THR A 618 14.26 -2.54 -21.81
N ASP A 619 14.34 -2.75 -23.13
CA ASP A 619 13.46 -2.13 -24.14
C ASP A 619 11.98 -2.38 -23.86
N ILE A 620 11.62 -3.63 -23.56
CA ILE A 620 10.22 -4.03 -23.29
C ILE A 620 9.73 -3.36 -22.01
N VAL A 621 10.49 -3.44 -20.92
CA VAL A 621 10.06 -2.92 -19.62
C VAL A 621 9.95 -1.39 -19.66
N LEU A 622 10.92 -0.69 -20.27
CA LEU A 622 10.85 0.75 -20.47
C LEU A 622 9.68 1.13 -21.38
N GLY A 623 9.53 0.45 -22.52
CA GLY A 623 8.47 0.71 -23.49
C GLY A 623 7.07 0.52 -22.92
N ILE A 624 6.83 -0.58 -22.19
CA ILE A 624 5.56 -0.84 -21.50
C ILE A 624 5.31 0.22 -20.42
N SER A 625 6.31 0.53 -19.60
CA SER A 625 6.18 1.53 -18.54
C SER A 625 5.76 2.89 -19.11
N VAL A 626 6.49 3.36 -20.13
CA VAL A 626 6.18 4.62 -20.83
C VAL A 626 4.80 4.56 -21.49
N ALA A 627 4.43 3.47 -22.17
CA ALA A 627 3.11 3.33 -22.78
C ALA A 627 1.98 3.41 -21.74
N LEU A 628 2.15 2.80 -20.57
CA LEU A 628 1.17 2.85 -19.49
C LEU A 628 1.03 4.26 -18.88
N LEU A 629 2.05 5.13 -18.95
CA LEU A 629 1.94 6.53 -18.50
C LEU A 629 0.85 7.29 -19.28
N LEU A 630 0.64 6.96 -20.57
CA LEU A 630 -0.41 7.55 -21.40
C LEU A 630 -1.81 7.35 -20.80
N LEU A 631 -2.02 6.25 -20.06
CA LEU A 631 -3.32 5.94 -19.45
C LEU A 631 -3.74 6.98 -18.41
N ASN A 632 -2.80 7.68 -17.75
CA ASN A 632 -3.13 8.81 -16.87
C ASN A 632 -3.80 9.95 -17.65
N SER A 633 -3.22 10.31 -18.79
CA SER A 633 -3.75 11.36 -19.68
C SER A 633 -5.09 10.97 -20.30
N VAL A 634 -5.23 9.71 -20.72
CA VAL A 634 -6.48 9.17 -21.27
C VAL A 634 -7.57 9.18 -20.20
N ASN A 635 -7.29 8.65 -19.01
CA ASN A 635 -8.27 8.60 -17.92
C ASN A 635 -8.69 9.99 -17.48
N TYR A 636 -7.75 10.91 -17.31
CA TYR A 636 -8.03 12.32 -17.02
C TYR A 636 -8.93 12.95 -18.09
N THR A 637 -8.63 12.74 -19.38
CA THR A 637 -9.40 13.32 -20.49
C THR A 637 -10.83 12.79 -20.53
N LEU A 638 -11.02 11.48 -20.35
CA LEU A 638 -12.36 10.87 -20.28
C LEU A 638 -13.17 11.47 -19.13
N ARG A 639 -12.56 11.62 -17.95
CA ARG A 639 -13.22 12.21 -16.78
C ARG A 639 -13.57 13.68 -16.96
N ARG A 640 -12.65 14.45 -17.54
CA ARG A 640 -12.84 15.87 -17.87
C ARG A 640 -14.04 16.04 -18.81
N ASN A 641 -14.12 15.24 -19.86
CA ASN A 641 -15.19 15.32 -20.85
C ASN A 641 -16.55 14.90 -20.27
N SER A 642 -16.60 13.84 -19.45
CA SER A 642 -17.86 13.35 -18.87
C SER A 642 -18.39 14.19 -17.71
N SER A 643 -17.49 14.86 -16.96
CA SER A 643 -17.88 15.59 -15.74
C SER A 643 -17.97 17.11 -15.95
N ASN A 644 -17.64 17.64 -17.14
CA ASN A 644 -17.52 19.08 -17.41
C ASN A 644 -16.68 19.83 -16.35
N ILE A 645 -15.68 19.16 -15.76
CA ILE A 645 -14.75 19.75 -14.80
C ILE A 645 -13.74 20.58 -15.60
N THR A 646 -14.18 21.73 -16.09
CA THR A 646 -13.36 22.69 -16.85
C THR A 646 -12.72 23.76 -15.95
N ARG A 647 -13.00 23.76 -14.64
CA ARG A 647 -12.58 24.82 -13.72
C ARG A 647 -12.20 24.34 -12.31
N LEU A 648 -11.40 23.28 -12.18
CA LEU A 648 -10.58 23.18 -10.97
C LEU A 648 -9.35 24.03 -11.22
N GLU A 649 -9.48 25.32 -10.97
CA GLU A 649 -8.40 26.29 -11.07
C GLU A 649 -7.43 26.04 -9.91
N VAL A 650 -6.64 24.98 -10.02
CA VAL A 650 -5.62 24.61 -9.03
C VAL A 650 -4.34 25.43 -9.24
N ARG A 651 -4.51 26.72 -9.51
CA ARG A 651 -3.42 27.68 -9.64
C ARG A 651 -3.36 28.44 -8.33
N GLY A 652 -2.29 28.22 -7.59
CA GLY A 652 -2.02 28.96 -6.36
C GLY A 652 -0.66 29.62 -6.44
N SER A 653 -0.63 30.95 -6.42
CA SER A 653 0.59 31.72 -6.16
C SER A 653 1.29 31.23 -4.89
N GLN A 654 0.50 30.81 -3.89
CA GLN A 654 0.98 30.22 -2.65
C GLN A 654 1.61 28.83 -2.82
N LEU A 655 1.05 27.94 -3.66
CA LEU A 655 1.65 26.63 -3.95
C LEU A 655 2.98 26.80 -4.66
N LEU A 656 3.03 27.70 -5.65
CA LEU A 656 4.26 28.03 -6.35
C LEU A 656 5.30 28.60 -5.37
N SER A 657 4.93 29.60 -4.56
CA SER A 657 5.84 30.21 -3.57
C SER A 657 6.37 29.19 -2.55
N SER A 658 5.51 28.31 -2.04
CA SER A 658 5.89 27.27 -1.08
C SER A 658 6.84 26.26 -1.70
N THR A 659 6.54 25.83 -2.93
CA THR A 659 7.38 24.92 -3.72
C THR A 659 8.75 25.56 -4.00
N THR A 660 8.78 26.81 -4.44
CA THR A 660 10.04 27.50 -4.75
C THR A 660 10.93 27.64 -3.52
N LYS A 661 10.38 27.90 -2.33
CA LYS A 661 11.17 27.97 -1.08
C LYS A 661 11.89 26.66 -0.79
N ILE A 662 11.19 25.53 -0.88
CA ILE A 662 11.78 24.20 -0.65
C ILE A 662 12.79 23.88 -1.74
N LEU A 663 12.47 24.17 -3.01
CA LEU A 663 13.42 23.98 -4.13
C LEU A 663 14.70 24.81 -3.94
N THR A 664 14.62 26.06 -3.48
CA THR A 664 15.82 26.87 -3.20
C THR A 664 16.72 26.20 -2.16
N ILE A 665 16.16 25.62 -1.09
CA ILE A 665 16.93 24.90 -0.08
C ILE A 665 17.57 23.65 -0.70
N LEU A 666 16.81 22.84 -1.45
CA LEU A 666 17.33 21.63 -2.09
C LEU A 666 18.39 21.93 -3.14
N THR A 667 18.25 23.01 -3.92
CA THR A 667 19.26 23.49 -4.86
C THR A 667 20.53 23.92 -4.13
N ALA A 668 20.42 24.68 -3.03
CA ALA A 668 21.56 25.08 -2.23
C ALA A 668 22.32 23.86 -1.67
N LEU A 669 21.59 22.87 -1.14
CA LEU A 669 22.18 21.60 -0.67
C LEU A 669 22.88 20.83 -1.80
N SER A 670 22.25 20.76 -2.97
CA SER A 670 22.80 20.05 -4.13
C SER A 670 24.08 20.72 -4.63
N VAL A 671 24.09 22.05 -4.77
CA VAL A 671 25.27 22.82 -5.21
C VAL A 671 26.39 22.75 -4.19
N THR A 672 26.07 22.89 -2.91
CA THR A 672 27.07 22.77 -1.83
C THR A 672 27.71 21.38 -1.83
N SER A 673 26.90 20.33 -1.99
CA SER A 673 27.40 18.95 -2.04
C SER A 673 28.21 18.67 -3.29
N PHE A 674 27.82 19.23 -4.43
CA PHE A 674 28.61 19.16 -5.66
C PHE A 674 29.98 19.80 -5.48
N ILE A 675 30.06 21.01 -4.91
CA ILE A 675 31.32 21.71 -4.65
C ILE A 675 32.19 20.90 -3.68
N ASN A 676 31.61 20.38 -2.59
CA ASN A 676 32.34 19.62 -1.59
C ASN A 676 32.87 18.26 -2.10
N ARG A 677 32.17 17.65 -3.05
CA ARG A 677 32.54 16.36 -3.64
C ARG A 677 33.38 16.50 -4.92
N TYR A 678 33.60 17.73 -5.41
CA TYR A 678 34.34 17.92 -6.65
C TYR A 678 35.82 17.58 -6.45
N PRO A 679 36.40 16.67 -7.26
CA PRO A 679 37.80 16.28 -7.09
C PRO A 679 38.72 17.48 -7.35
N THR A 680 39.66 17.75 -6.44
CA THR A 680 40.56 18.91 -6.50
C THR A 680 41.99 18.56 -6.90
N ALA A 681 42.39 17.30 -6.77
CA ALA A 681 43.69 16.79 -7.20
C ALA A 681 43.53 15.51 -8.04
N PRO A 682 44.44 15.27 -9.01
CA PRO A 682 44.49 14.00 -9.72
C PRO A 682 45.02 12.90 -8.80
N PHE A 683 44.47 11.69 -8.94
CA PHE A 683 44.93 10.51 -8.21
C PHE A 683 46.42 10.22 -8.46
N LYS A 684 47.11 9.75 -7.42
CA LYS A 684 48.50 9.27 -7.47
C LYS A 684 48.60 7.84 -6.92
N PRO A 685 49.27 6.91 -7.61
CA PRO A 685 49.50 5.55 -7.09
C PRO A 685 50.22 5.56 -5.74
N PHE A 686 49.90 4.60 -4.86
CA PHE A 686 50.55 4.43 -3.55
C PHE A 686 52.06 4.25 -3.68
N HIS A 687 52.50 3.61 -4.76
CA HIS A 687 53.90 3.33 -5.04
C HIS A 687 54.44 4.06 -6.29
N GLU A 688 54.12 5.35 -6.44
CA GLU A 688 54.57 6.20 -7.55
C GLU A 688 56.10 6.13 -7.78
N SER A 689 56.88 6.16 -6.68
CA SER A 689 58.35 6.21 -6.73
C SER A 689 59.00 4.97 -7.35
N SER A 690 58.38 3.79 -7.21
CA SER A 690 58.87 2.53 -7.77
C SER A 690 58.26 2.18 -9.13
N GLN A 691 57.35 3.02 -9.65
CA GLN A 691 56.61 2.75 -10.89
C GLN A 691 55.91 1.38 -10.88
N SER A 692 55.48 0.93 -9.71
CA SER A 692 54.72 -0.31 -9.51
C SER A 692 53.29 0.02 -9.11
N PHE A 693 52.36 -0.87 -9.42
CA PHE A 693 50.97 -0.75 -8.98
C PHE A 693 50.49 -2.06 -8.35
N THR A 694 49.62 -1.96 -7.37
CA THR A 694 48.92 -3.08 -6.73
C THR A 694 47.54 -3.25 -7.37
N ALA A 695 47.18 -4.47 -7.77
CA ALA A 695 45.87 -4.77 -8.33
C ALA A 695 45.12 -5.84 -7.53
N GLY A 696 43.81 -5.66 -7.37
CA GLY A 696 42.93 -6.59 -6.68
C GLY A 696 41.65 -6.88 -7.46
N ILE A 697 40.95 -7.94 -7.06
CA ILE A 697 39.60 -8.26 -7.53
C ILE A 697 38.76 -8.75 -6.35
N TRP A 698 37.52 -8.27 -6.22
CA TRP A 698 36.64 -8.59 -5.10
C TRP A 698 35.18 -8.69 -5.56
N CYS A 699 34.54 -9.83 -5.29
CA CYS A 699 33.09 -9.95 -5.36
C CYS A 699 32.44 -9.41 -4.08
N VAL A 700 31.59 -8.39 -4.19
CA VAL A 700 31.20 -7.53 -3.05
C VAL A 700 29.72 -7.61 -2.68
N HIS A 701 29.00 -8.61 -3.20
CA HIS A 701 27.62 -8.90 -2.82
C HIS A 701 26.73 -7.65 -2.72
N PHE A 702 26.76 -6.80 -3.76
CA PHE A 702 25.92 -5.60 -3.87
C PHE A 702 26.14 -4.56 -2.74
N GLY A 703 27.29 -4.62 -2.07
CA GLY A 703 27.69 -3.69 -1.01
C GLY A 703 26.93 -3.87 0.31
N LEU A 704 26.49 -5.09 0.60
CA LEU A 704 25.89 -5.49 1.88
C LEU A 704 26.78 -6.51 2.60
N ASP A 705 26.83 -6.45 3.93
CA ASP A 705 27.48 -7.46 4.76
C ASP A 705 26.52 -8.56 5.25
N ASN A 706 27.04 -9.52 6.01
CA ASN A 706 26.28 -10.64 6.58
C ASN A 706 25.19 -10.25 7.59
N ASP A 707 25.15 -9.00 8.02
CA ASP A 707 24.17 -8.46 8.97
C ASP A 707 23.26 -7.42 8.28
N MET A 708 23.21 -7.43 6.94
CA MET A 708 22.41 -6.56 6.09
C MET A 708 22.75 -5.06 6.27
N TRP A 709 23.99 -4.74 6.61
CA TRP A 709 24.51 -3.36 6.67
C TRP A 709 25.22 -2.98 5.38
N SER A 710 25.12 -1.70 5.04
CA SER A 710 25.92 -1.09 3.98
C SER A 710 27.41 -1.21 4.30
N SER A 711 28.20 -1.78 3.39
CA SER A 711 29.59 -2.19 3.65
C SER A 711 30.66 -1.29 3.02
N GLU A 712 30.29 -0.35 2.15
CA GLU A 712 31.25 0.42 1.33
C GLU A 712 32.30 1.19 2.12
N THR A 713 31.99 1.69 3.31
CA THR A 713 32.96 2.39 4.17
C THR A 713 34.06 1.45 4.64
N ARG A 714 33.72 0.23 5.08
CA ARG A 714 34.72 -0.78 5.49
C ARG A 714 35.47 -1.35 4.30
N MET A 715 34.80 -1.50 3.16
CA MET A 715 35.46 -1.92 1.92
C MET A 715 36.54 -0.92 1.50
N ARG A 716 36.21 0.38 1.54
CA ARG A 716 37.17 1.47 1.31
C ARG A 716 38.36 1.36 2.26
N ASP A 717 38.13 1.19 3.55
CA ASP A 717 39.22 1.13 4.54
C ASP A 717 40.14 -0.06 4.28
N LEU A 718 39.58 -1.25 4.04
CA LEU A 718 40.36 -2.44 3.73
C LEU A 718 41.20 -2.27 2.45
N LEU A 719 40.61 -1.73 1.38
CA LEU A 719 41.32 -1.54 0.12
C LEU A 719 42.44 -0.49 0.26
N ARG A 720 42.28 0.48 1.16
CA ARG A 720 43.26 1.54 1.43
C ARG A 720 44.41 0.99 2.26
N ASP A 721 44.10 0.23 3.31
CA ASP A 721 45.08 -0.42 4.17
C ASP A 721 45.90 -1.47 3.40
N ALA A 722 45.32 -2.06 2.37
CA ALA A 722 45.99 -2.97 1.44
C ALA A 722 46.74 -2.26 0.30
N GLU A 723 46.74 -0.92 0.26
CA GLU A 723 47.42 -0.09 -0.75
C GLU A 723 47.12 -0.52 -2.20
N VAL A 724 45.84 -0.78 -2.50
CA VAL A 724 45.40 -1.26 -3.83
C VAL A 724 45.24 -0.10 -4.81
N ASP A 725 46.01 -0.09 -5.90
CA ASP A 725 45.99 0.93 -6.97
C ASP A 725 45.02 0.62 -8.12
N ILE A 726 44.52 -0.61 -8.25
CA ILE A 726 43.49 -1.00 -9.25
C ILE A 726 42.60 -2.07 -8.63
N ILE A 727 41.28 -1.89 -8.63
CA ILE A 727 40.35 -2.88 -8.07
C ILE A 727 39.23 -3.23 -9.06
N GLY A 728 39.08 -4.51 -9.35
CA GLY A 728 37.89 -5.05 -10.02
C GLY A 728 36.83 -5.43 -8.99
N LEU A 729 35.68 -4.77 -8.99
CA LEU A 729 34.53 -5.11 -8.15
C LEU A 729 33.51 -5.92 -8.97
N LEU A 730 33.07 -7.06 -8.44
CA LEU A 730 31.99 -7.87 -9.01
C LEU A 730 30.72 -7.77 -8.16
N GLU A 731 29.57 -8.03 -8.79
CA GLU A 731 28.25 -7.93 -8.16
C GLU A 731 27.91 -6.50 -7.69
N THR A 732 28.14 -5.53 -8.58
CA THR A 732 27.94 -4.10 -8.28
C THR A 732 26.64 -3.52 -8.85
N ASP A 733 25.71 -4.35 -9.32
CA ASP A 733 24.46 -3.87 -9.97
C ASP A 733 23.43 -3.39 -8.92
N THR A 734 23.68 -2.22 -8.34
CA THR A 734 22.83 -1.61 -7.30
C THR A 734 21.99 -0.42 -7.78
N GLU A 735 22.18 0.00 -9.04
CA GLU A 735 21.43 1.09 -9.72
C GLU A 735 20.04 0.63 -10.24
N ARG A 736 19.45 -0.32 -9.53
CA ARG A 736 18.10 -0.84 -9.75
C ARG A 736 17.28 -0.67 -8.48
N LEU A 737 15.96 -0.81 -8.61
CA LEU A 737 15.03 -0.69 -7.48
C LEU A 737 15.42 -1.56 -6.28
N ILE A 738 15.85 -2.80 -6.53
CA ILE A 738 16.31 -3.76 -5.52
C ILE A 738 17.62 -3.36 -4.82
N GLY A 739 18.47 -2.56 -5.48
CA GLY A 739 19.62 -1.91 -4.85
C GLY A 739 19.31 -0.52 -4.29
N GLY A 740 18.05 -0.10 -4.31
CA GLY A 740 17.63 1.24 -3.87
C GLY A 740 18.02 2.34 -4.87
N ASN A 741 18.35 1.96 -6.11
CA ASN A 741 18.95 2.81 -7.13
C ASN A 741 20.20 3.53 -6.62
N ARG A 742 21.05 2.80 -5.88
CA ARG A 742 22.25 3.37 -5.26
C ARG A 742 23.48 2.99 -6.07
N ASP A 743 24.50 3.81 -5.95
CA ASP A 743 25.84 3.50 -6.39
C ASP A 743 26.82 3.70 -5.24
N PHE A 744 27.06 2.61 -4.51
CA PHE A 744 27.97 2.59 -3.37
C PHE A 744 29.44 2.83 -3.79
N THR A 745 29.78 2.66 -5.08
CA THR A 745 31.14 2.86 -5.56
C THR A 745 31.56 4.33 -5.55
N GLN A 746 30.60 5.27 -5.56
CA GLN A 746 30.88 6.71 -5.40
C GLN A 746 31.60 7.01 -4.10
N LYS A 747 31.28 6.30 -3.01
CA LYS A 747 31.92 6.54 -1.71
C LYS A 747 33.41 6.19 -1.75
N ILE A 748 33.72 5.03 -2.34
CA ILE A 748 35.09 4.54 -2.49
C ILE A 748 35.86 5.46 -3.44
N ALA A 749 35.25 5.89 -4.54
CA ALA A 749 35.88 6.76 -5.52
C ALA A 749 36.15 8.18 -4.99
N ASP A 750 35.18 8.81 -4.32
CA ASP A 750 35.32 10.18 -3.81
C ASP A 750 36.35 10.27 -2.69
N ASP A 751 36.33 9.33 -1.73
CA ASP A 751 37.27 9.35 -0.59
C ASP A 751 38.72 9.07 -1.00
N TRP A 752 38.94 8.53 -2.20
CA TRP A 752 40.26 8.24 -2.76
C TRP A 752 40.66 9.23 -3.86
N GLU A 753 39.88 10.31 -4.09
CA GLU A 753 40.10 11.28 -5.17
C GLU A 753 40.26 10.60 -6.55
N CYS A 754 39.50 9.52 -6.78
CA CYS A 754 39.62 8.69 -7.95
C CYS A 754 39.18 9.44 -9.22
N THR A 755 40.03 9.38 -10.24
CA THR A 755 39.84 10.07 -11.53
C THR A 755 38.99 9.24 -12.53
N SER A 756 38.78 7.94 -12.33
CA SER A 756 37.98 7.11 -13.25
C SER A 756 37.37 5.82 -12.67
N ILE A 757 36.06 5.65 -12.84
CA ILE A 757 35.34 4.37 -12.67
C ILE A 757 35.01 3.84 -14.07
N THR A 758 35.51 2.67 -14.45
CA THR A 758 35.15 2.00 -15.72
C THR A 758 34.19 0.85 -15.43
N ASP A 759 32.93 1.01 -15.86
CA ASP A 759 31.94 -0.05 -15.76
C ASP A 759 32.03 -0.92 -17.02
N SER A 760 32.24 -2.23 -16.84
CA SER A 760 32.17 -3.22 -17.91
C SER A 760 30.93 -4.10 -17.69
N ALA A 761 29.77 -3.47 -17.50
CA ALA A 761 28.49 -4.16 -17.62
C ALA A 761 28.15 -4.41 -19.10
N PRO A 762 27.66 -5.60 -19.48
CA PRO A 762 27.27 -5.88 -20.85
C PRO A 762 26.00 -5.09 -21.18
N THR A 763 26.15 -3.91 -21.77
CA THR A 763 25.08 -3.32 -22.59
C THR A 763 25.57 -3.20 -24.02
N ASN A 764 25.37 -4.31 -24.74
CA ASN A 764 25.58 -4.61 -26.16
C ASN A 764 27.03 -4.87 -26.62
N ILE A 765 27.28 -6.17 -26.73
CA ILE A 765 28.38 -6.91 -27.37
C ILE A 765 28.83 -6.25 -28.71
N LEU A 766 30.10 -5.84 -28.80
CA LEU A 766 31.03 -6.08 -29.94
C LEU A 766 32.45 -5.47 -29.69
N GLY A 767 33.41 -6.36 -29.34
CA GLY A 767 34.89 -6.19 -29.39
C GLY A 767 35.52 -5.35 -28.26
N ALA A 768 36.37 -5.82 -27.33
CA ALA A 768 37.21 -7.01 -27.13
C ALA A 768 37.71 -7.02 -25.65
N PRO A 769 38.55 -7.97 -25.18
CA PRO A 769 38.52 -9.43 -25.27
C PRO A 769 37.82 -10.09 -24.05
N ARG A 770 37.50 -11.38 -24.22
CA ARG A 770 36.74 -12.23 -23.28
C ARG A 770 37.52 -12.56 -22.00
N PHE A 771 36.87 -12.41 -20.84
CA PHE A 771 37.03 -13.34 -19.72
C PHE A 771 35.73 -14.15 -19.59
N CYS A 772 35.79 -15.44 -19.93
CA CYS A 772 34.69 -16.38 -19.78
C CYS A 772 34.52 -16.75 -18.30
N LEU A 773 33.39 -16.36 -17.68
CA LEU A 773 32.91 -16.94 -16.43
C LEU A 773 31.40 -17.20 -16.55
N ASN A 774 31.00 -18.46 -16.38
CA ASN A 774 29.63 -18.98 -16.55
C ASN A 774 28.73 -18.65 -15.34
N PHE A 775 28.50 -17.37 -15.01
CA PHE A 775 27.49 -16.99 -14.00
C PHE A 775 26.68 -15.75 -14.43
N PRO A 776 25.35 -15.71 -14.22
CA PRO A 776 24.43 -14.84 -14.99
C PRO A 776 24.24 -13.42 -14.45
N SER A 777 24.86 -13.05 -13.32
CA SER A 777 24.55 -11.84 -12.54
C SER A 777 25.74 -10.90 -12.29
N LEU A 778 26.88 -11.14 -12.93
CA LEU A 778 28.13 -10.40 -12.65
C LEU A 778 28.25 -9.17 -13.54
N THR A 779 27.89 -8.00 -13.00
CA THR A 779 28.45 -6.73 -13.48
C THR A 779 29.86 -6.59 -12.90
N LEU A 780 30.86 -6.42 -13.76
CA LEU A 780 32.24 -6.13 -13.37
C LEU A 780 32.49 -4.63 -13.52
N ARG A 781 32.68 -3.93 -12.41
CA ARG A 781 33.21 -2.57 -12.38
C ARG A 781 34.70 -2.61 -12.11
N ILE A 782 35.49 -2.09 -13.03
CA ILE A 782 36.91 -1.86 -12.81
C ILE A 782 37.05 -0.42 -12.32
N ILE A 783 37.61 -0.24 -11.14
CA ILE A 783 38.02 1.07 -10.65
C ILE A 783 39.53 1.13 -10.86
N CYS A 784 39.94 1.86 -11.90
CA CYS A 784 41.34 2.09 -12.21
C CYS A 784 41.77 3.40 -11.57
N PHE A 785 42.83 3.35 -10.77
CA PHE A 785 43.43 4.53 -10.19
C PHE A 785 44.76 4.82 -10.93
N LEU A 786 44.65 5.33 -12.14
CA LEU A 786 45.79 5.71 -12.97
C LEU A 786 45.87 7.25 -13.11
N PRO A 787 47.07 7.84 -13.08
CA PRO A 787 47.24 9.24 -13.45
C PRO A 787 46.81 9.45 -14.92
N GLN A 788 46.20 10.62 -15.20
CA GLN A 788 45.75 11.03 -16.54
C GLN A 788 46.87 11.05 -17.58
#